data_AF-A0A970NKC1-F1
#
_entry.id   AF-A0A970NKC1-F1
#
_cell.length_a   1.000
_cell.length_b   1.000
_cell.length_c   1.000
_cell.angle_alpha   90.00
_cell.angle_beta   90.00
_cell.angle_gamma   90.00
#
_symmetry.space_group_name_H-M   'P 1'
#
loop_
_entity.id
_entity.type
_entity.pdbx_description
1 polymer ?
#
loop_
_entity_poly.entity_id
_entity_poly.type
_entity_poly.pdbx_seq_one_letter_code
_entity_poly.pdbx_strand_id
1 'polypeptide(L)'
;MLTTALLVTTSLCAAPVELSTNHFRLLLGPDATLQGFVDTATGHDYAAAPEGNAVFWAMAGGATVPATALKRAGRMLRVEFGHAGSMTLAVRQGANTLTLTLQGVTGESVESVSLCDLPTSLPESLDAPFVACALARNNRTNVAPVPGPTARLAAVAYADLGFAGASVALIGCPPERMRAILQEAILGAPEVPTSALGGPFALDDPRTRSSYIFNFGGLTEETADEWIEKARSLGFDQIHIHGGPSIGSAFRFGDCALDPAVYPEGRASLRRAIDRIHEAGILVGMQPYAFFVSKESPWVTPVPDPGLAATAAFTLAADVAPGDVEVPVAESTAGVSTVTGFFERNSVTLRVEEELIVFTGVSAEPPYRFTGCQRGAYGTTASAHPAGEKAYHLQECFGLFLPDPHSPLFQEVAQATADFVNECGFDAIYFDALDGEDTLGGAERSWHYGSGYVYEVLNRLNRPVIVEMSTFYHHLWPVRSRLGAWDHPNRCHKQFIDAHVAANLPHERMFLLSNLGWWAFVCSGAPEVEATYPDDIEYLCAKALAKDSGLSLTSYEVGMPLHRRLADVMRRWQGFRREHGLSPEAFAALAEPGAEFTLRGEGAEATVHPVAATTARVTDGSAEIALANPYEAQAPFVRIEALHGCAPWDDPNGVTLIDPADTGALTASEAAPGVTMTASPASDLTPTGDSTFALEMASEREEAFGSWARLTRAFDPPLDLGDRQALGLWVYGDGQGELLNLQLRSPDHITRSMAERYVTVDFEGWRYFELIEPDADRWAGMGWPYGHPYYIYREYPSFGAIRSIDVWCNGLPPAGRCRVLVSAVRALPLRPVRVEGVEIASGGQRLALDATLETNSFLELTPEGAVTTYDRWGNVLGEYAALSGWVAPSGESTLSVALKGEGSPRARVRVSVTGPALE
;
A
#
# COMPACT_ATOMS: atom_id res chain seq x y z
N MET A 1 -62.48 -57.66 -16.79
CA MET A 1 -61.24 -57.93 -17.57
C MET A 1 -60.79 -56.62 -18.19
N LEU A 2 -59.73 -56.03 -17.64
CA LEU A 2 -58.91 -55.00 -18.29
C LEU A 2 -57.61 -54.96 -17.49
N THR A 3 -56.49 -55.30 -18.13
CA THR A 3 -55.17 -55.40 -17.51
C THR A 3 -54.28 -54.35 -18.17
N THR A 4 -53.89 -53.34 -17.40
CA THR A 4 -52.92 -52.32 -17.77
C THR A 4 -51.54 -52.83 -17.34
N ALA A 5 -50.62 -53.01 -18.30
CA ALA A 5 -49.23 -53.36 -18.02
C ALA A 5 -48.41 -52.08 -17.79
N LEU A 6 -47.93 -51.91 -16.56
CA LEU A 6 -46.97 -50.89 -16.15
C LEU A 6 -45.60 -51.23 -16.77
N LEU A 7 -45.09 -50.39 -17.68
CA LEU A 7 -43.67 -50.43 -18.05
C LEU A 7 -42.90 -49.62 -17.00
N VAL A 8 -42.21 -50.33 -16.11
CA VAL A 8 -41.22 -49.77 -15.20
C VAL A 8 -39.95 -49.51 -16.01
N THR A 9 -39.69 -48.25 -16.37
CA THR A 9 -38.35 -47.81 -16.76
C THR A 9 -37.51 -47.73 -15.49
N THR A 10 -36.73 -48.78 -15.22
CA THR A 10 -35.62 -48.72 -14.26
C THR A 10 -34.58 -47.72 -14.77
N SER A 11 -34.64 -46.49 -14.27
CA SER A 11 -33.53 -45.55 -14.34
C SER A 11 -32.36 -46.18 -13.59
N LEU A 12 -31.33 -46.62 -14.30
CA LEU A 12 -30.03 -46.95 -13.69
C LEU A 12 -29.51 -45.63 -13.10
N CYS A 13 -29.70 -45.41 -11.80
CA CYS A 13 -29.04 -44.32 -11.09
C CYS A 13 -27.55 -44.40 -11.39
N ALA A 14 -26.98 -43.36 -12.01
CA ALA A 14 -25.54 -43.26 -12.18
C ALA A 14 -24.88 -43.32 -10.79
N ALA A 15 -23.80 -44.08 -10.67
CA ALA A 15 -23.11 -44.25 -9.39
C ALA A 15 -22.40 -42.96 -8.98
N PRO A 16 -22.32 -42.64 -7.68
CA PRO A 16 -21.51 -41.53 -7.18
C PRO A 16 -20.04 -41.73 -7.55
N VAL A 17 -19.31 -40.61 -7.71
CA VAL A 17 -17.89 -40.59 -8.04
C VAL A 17 -17.08 -40.31 -6.77
N GLU A 18 -16.22 -41.24 -6.39
CA GLU A 18 -15.25 -41.08 -5.31
C GLU A 18 -13.84 -40.85 -5.89
N LEU A 19 -13.22 -39.75 -5.47
CA LEU A 19 -11.82 -39.43 -5.75
C LEU A 19 -11.08 -39.33 -4.42
N SER A 20 -9.85 -39.82 -4.33
CA SER A 20 -9.12 -39.92 -3.06
C SER A 20 -7.63 -39.61 -3.20
N THR A 21 -7.06 -39.18 -2.09
CA THR A 21 -5.63 -39.13 -1.79
C THR A 21 -5.38 -39.93 -0.50
N ASN A 22 -4.15 -39.92 0.03
CA ASN A 22 -3.87 -40.50 1.34
C ASN A 22 -4.45 -39.69 2.51
N HIS A 23 -4.94 -38.47 2.28
CA HIS A 23 -5.38 -37.55 3.34
C HIS A 23 -6.87 -37.24 3.26
N PHE A 24 -7.47 -37.18 2.06
CA PHE A 24 -8.89 -36.88 1.91
C PHE A 24 -9.59 -37.71 0.84
N ARG A 25 -10.91 -37.80 0.95
CA ARG A 25 -11.83 -38.31 -0.07
C ARG A 25 -12.81 -37.22 -0.49
N LEU A 26 -12.96 -37.03 -1.80
CA LEU A 26 -13.97 -36.18 -2.42
C LEU A 26 -15.08 -37.07 -2.99
N LEU A 27 -16.30 -36.89 -2.48
CA LEU A 27 -17.48 -37.64 -2.86
C LEU A 27 -18.41 -36.74 -3.67
N LEU A 28 -18.73 -37.15 -4.90
CA LEU A 28 -19.57 -36.39 -5.82
C LEU A 28 -20.80 -37.22 -6.25
N GLY A 29 -21.96 -36.59 -6.22
CA GLY A 29 -23.20 -37.16 -6.74
C GLY A 29 -23.18 -37.38 -8.25
N PRO A 30 -24.15 -38.13 -8.80
CA PRO A 30 -24.28 -38.35 -10.25
C PRO A 30 -24.59 -37.08 -11.06
N ASP A 31 -25.00 -36.01 -10.39
CA ASP A 31 -25.21 -34.65 -10.89
C ASP A 31 -24.05 -33.69 -10.55
N ALA A 32 -22.92 -34.24 -10.08
CA ALA A 32 -21.77 -33.51 -9.55
C ALA A 32 -22.02 -32.67 -8.28
N THR A 33 -23.10 -32.93 -7.54
CA THR A 33 -23.29 -32.31 -6.21
C THR A 33 -22.20 -32.75 -5.24
N LEU A 34 -21.72 -31.82 -4.40
CA LEU A 34 -20.73 -32.13 -3.35
C LEU A 34 -21.41 -32.95 -2.25
N GLN A 35 -21.02 -34.22 -2.09
CA GLN A 35 -21.57 -35.12 -1.07
C GLN A 35 -20.63 -35.33 0.12
N GLY A 36 -19.35 -35.00 -0.01
CA GLY A 36 -18.40 -35.08 1.10
C GLY A 36 -16.99 -34.67 0.72
N PHE A 37 -16.30 -34.05 1.68
CA PHE A 37 -14.87 -33.74 1.66
C PHE A 37 -14.29 -34.27 2.97
N VAL A 38 -13.94 -35.55 2.95
CA VAL A 38 -13.75 -36.36 4.16
C VAL A 38 -12.27 -36.54 4.46
N ASP A 39 -11.83 -36.17 5.65
CA ASP A 39 -10.51 -36.55 6.16
C ASP A 39 -10.45 -38.07 6.33
N THR A 40 -9.48 -38.70 5.67
CA THR A 40 -9.30 -40.15 5.69
C THR A 40 -8.83 -40.69 7.04
N ALA A 41 -8.15 -39.87 7.84
CA ALA A 41 -7.60 -40.29 9.13
C ALA A 41 -8.69 -40.34 10.21
N THR A 42 -9.54 -39.29 10.28
CA THR A 42 -10.58 -39.18 11.31
C THR A 42 -11.96 -39.62 10.84
N GLY A 43 -12.20 -39.65 9.53
CA GLY A 43 -13.53 -39.84 8.94
C GLY A 43 -14.43 -38.61 9.05
N HIS A 44 -13.92 -37.47 9.54
CA HIS A 44 -14.69 -36.23 9.64
C HIS A 44 -14.94 -35.65 8.25
N ASP A 45 -16.19 -35.24 7.98
CA ASP A 45 -16.58 -34.59 6.73
C ASP A 45 -16.59 -33.07 6.90
N TYR A 46 -15.84 -32.39 6.05
CA TYR A 46 -15.71 -30.94 6.05
C TYR A 46 -16.45 -30.28 4.89
N ALA A 47 -17.26 -31.00 4.09
CA ALA A 47 -18.08 -30.36 3.07
C ALA A 47 -19.10 -29.39 3.68
N ALA A 48 -19.19 -28.17 3.14
CA ALA A 48 -20.14 -27.14 3.58
C ALA A 48 -21.11 -26.74 2.45
N ALA A 49 -21.67 -27.74 1.76
CA ALA A 49 -22.65 -27.48 0.70
C ALA A 49 -24.08 -27.44 1.26
N PRO A 50 -24.85 -26.36 1.04
CA PRO A 50 -26.31 -26.45 1.11
C PRO A 50 -26.82 -27.42 0.03
N GLU A 51 -27.99 -28.03 0.23
CA GLU A 51 -28.60 -28.97 -0.73
C GLU A 51 -28.56 -28.41 -2.17
N GLY A 52 -27.94 -29.15 -3.10
CA GLY A 52 -27.94 -28.82 -4.54
C GLY A 52 -26.72 -28.08 -5.09
N ASN A 53 -25.65 -27.87 -4.33
CA ASN A 53 -24.44 -27.20 -4.85
C ASN A 53 -23.59 -28.14 -5.73
N ALA A 54 -23.57 -27.87 -7.05
CA ALA A 54 -22.75 -28.61 -8.01
C ALA A 54 -21.30 -28.10 -8.01
N VAL A 55 -20.34 -29.03 -7.92
CA VAL A 55 -18.89 -28.73 -7.91
C VAL A 55 -18.41 -28.15 -9.23
N PHE A 56 -19.14 -28.41 -10.31
CA PHE A 56 -18.83 -27.91 -11.64
C PHE A 56 -20.01 -27.10 -12.16
N TRP A 57 -19.69 -26.00 -12.84
CA TRP A 57 -20.62 -25.11 -13.52
C TRP A 57 -19.98 -24.54 -14.77
N ALA A 58 -20.81 -24.05 -15.70
CA ALA A 58 -20.40 -23.30 -16.88
C ALA A 58 -21.10 -21.94 -16.90
N MET A 59 -20.39 -20.88 -17.27
CA MET A 59 -21.01 -19.61 -17.65
C MET A 59 -21.33 -19.67 -19.15
N ALA A 60 -22.60 -19.52 -19.51
CA ALA A 60 -23.02 -19.48 -20.90
C ALA A 60 -24.14 -18.46 -21.12
N GLY A 61 -23.91 -17.51 -22.03
CA GLY A 61 -24.88 -16.44 -22.31
C GLY A 61 -25.11 -15.54 -21.09
N GLY A 62 -24.07 -15.28 -20.30
CA GLY A 62 -24.14 -14.48 -19.07
C GLY A 62 -24.86 -15.13 -17.88
N ALA A 63 -25.19 -16.42 -17.95
CA ALA A 63 -25.80 -17.17 -16.85
C ALA A 63 -24.96 -18.36 -16.41
N THR A 64 -24.86 -18.57 -15.09
CA THR A 64 -24.23 -19.76 -14.51
C THR A 64 -25.16 -20.96 -14.61
N VAL A 65 -24.71 -22.02 -15.29
CA VAL A 65 -25.42 -23.29 -15.46
C VAL A 65 -24.70 -24.38 -14.66
N PRO A 66 -25.32 -24.94 -13.60
CA PRO A 66 -24.70 -26.01 -12.82
C PRO A 66 -24.61 -27.31 -13.63
N ALA A 67 -23.69 -28.19 -13.23
CA ALA A 67 -23.66 -29.54 -13.78
C ALA A 67 -24.98 -30.28 -13.52
N THR A 68 -25.38 -31.07 -14.50
CA THR A 68 -26.61 -31.86 -14.51
C THR A 68 -26.33 -33.36 -14.54
N ALA A 69 -25.12 -33.74 -14.97
CA ALA A 69 -24.64 -35.12 -14.91
C ALA A 69 -23.11 -35.18 -14.83
N LEU A 70 -22.62 -36.18 -14.11
CA LEU A 70 -21.21 -36.54 -13.96
C LEU A 70 -21.03 -38.02 -14.32
N LYS A 71 -20.10 -38.30 -15.24
CA LYS A 71 -19.75 -39.68 -15.61
C LYS A 71 -18.24 -39.87 -15.53
N ARG A 72 -17.81 -40.91 -14.83
CA ARG A 72 -16.41 -41.32 -14.78
C ARG A 72 -16.13 -42.47 -15.74
N ALA A 73 -15.11 -42.31 -16.58
CA ALA A 73 -14.56 -43.34 -17.44
C ALA A 73 -13.05 -43.46 -17.22
N GLY A 74 -12.65 -44.40 -16.35
CA GLY A 74 -11.24 -44.55 -15.95
C GLY A 74 -10.69 -43.29 -15.27
N ARG A 75 -9.74 -42.62 -15.94
CA ARG A 75 -9.13 -41.35 -15.49
C ARG A 75 -9.81 -40.10 -16.04
N MET A 76 -10.95 -40.24 -16.72
CA MET A 76 -11.67 -39.13 -17.31
C MET A 76 -12.99 -38.90 -16.57
N LEU A 77 -13.32 -37.64 -16.32
CA LEU A 77 -14.65 -37.20 -15.93
C LEU A 77 -15.27 -36.45 -17.10
N ARG A 78 -16.50 -36.81 -17.44
CA ARG A 78 -17.35 -36.06 -18.35
C ARG A 78 -18.45 -35.39 -17.55
N VAL A 79 -18.53 -34.08 -17.66
CA VAL A 79 -19.50 -33.23 -16.95
C VAL A 79 -20.44 -32.62 -17.99
N GLU A 80 -21.74 -32.75 -17.78
CA GLU A 80 -22.78 -32.21 -18.66
C GLU A 80 -23.47 -31.02 -18.01
N PHE A 81 -23.63 -29.92 -18.73
CA PHE A 81 -24.30 -28.69 -18.30
C PHE A 81 -25.66 -28.51 -18.99
N GLY A 82 -26.37 -29.62 -19.22
CA GLY A 82 -27.64 -29.62 -19.95
C GLY A 82 -27.48 -29.07 -21.37
N HIS A 83 -28.24 -28.03 -21.71
CA HIS A 83 -28.21 -27.41 -23.04
C HIS A 83 -26.97 -26.54 -23.29
N ALA A 84 -26.26 -26.12 -22.25
CA ALA A 84 -25.09 -25.25 -22.39
C ALA A 84 -23.88 -25.98 -22.99
N GLY A 85 -23.78 -27.30 -22.79
CA GLY A 85 -22.68 -28.09 -23.32
C GLY A 85 -22.12 -29.11 -22.34
N SER A 86 -20.85 -29.48 -22.53
CA SER A 86 -20.15 -30.45 -21.70
C SER A 86 -18.66 -30.12 -21.58
N MET A 87 -18.01 -30.61 -20.52
CA MET A 87 -16.56 -30.58 -20.42
C MET A 87 -15.99 -31.94 -20.08
N THR A 88 -14.72 -32.14 -20.43
CA THR A 88 -13.98 -33.36 -20.11
C THR A 88 -12.74 -33.02 -19.28
N LEU A 89 -12.64 -33.58 -18.07
CA LEU A 89 -11.50 -33.45 -17.17
C LEU A 89 -10.71 -34.76 -17.10
N ALA A 90 -9.39 -34.67 -17.24
CA ALA A 90 -8.49 -35.74 -16.83
C ALA A 90 -8.22 -35.64 -15.32
N VAL A 91 -8.25 -36.78 -14.63
CA VAL A 91 -8.06 -36.89 -13.18
C VAL A 91 -6.81 -37.70 -12.88
N ARG A 92 -5.95 -37.13 -12.03
CA ARG A 92 -4.80 -37.84 -11.45
C ARG A 92 -4.91 -37.81 -9.93
N GLN A 93 -5.15 -38.98 -9.34
CA GLN A 93 -5.12 -39.22 -7.90
C GLN A 93 -3.68 -39.53 -7.49
N GLY A 94 -2.99 -38.56 -6.89
CA GLY A 94 -1.67 -38.74 -6.30
C GLY A 94 -1.75 -39.15 -4.83
N ALA A 95 -0.59 -39.35 -4.19
CA ALA A 95 -0.53 -39.63 -2.76
C ALA A 95 -1.04 -38.45 -1.93
N ASN A 96 -0.64 -37.22 -2.28
CA ASN A 96 -0.97 -36.01 -1.52
C ASN A 96 -1.91 -35.04 -2.24
N THR A 97 -2.02 -35.13 -3.56
CA THR A 97 -2.77 -34.17 -4.38
C THR A 97 -3.77 -34.86 -5.30
N LEU A 98 -4.92 -34.23 -5.52
CA LEU A 98 -5.88 -34.61 -6.55
C LEU A 98 -5.81 -33.59 -7.68
N THR A 99 -5.32 -33.97 -8.85
CA THR A 99 -5.20 -33.06 -9.99
C THR A 99 -6.37 -33.23 -10.95
N LEU A 100 -6.95 -32.10 -11.38
CA LEU A 100 -7.93 -32.01 -12.46
C LEU A 100 -7.31 -31.22 -13.62
N THR A 101 -7.42 -31.71 -14.85
CA THR A 101 -6.91 -31.06 -16.06
C THR A 101 -7.95 -31.07 -17.17
N LEU A 102 -8.38 -29.90 -17.61
CA LEU A 102 -9.36 -29.71 -18.67
C LEU A 102 -8.79 -30.15 -20.02
N GLN A 103 -9.44 -31.12 -20.65
CA GLN A 103 -9.08 -31.63 -21.98
C GLN A 103 -9.83 -30.92 -23.09
N GLY A 104 -11.03 -30.43 -22.81
CA GLY A 104 -11.85 -29.70 -23.77
C GLY A 104 -13.25 -29.42 -23.25
N VAL A 105 -13.89 -28.44 -23.90
CA VAL A 105 -15.27 -28.02 -23.68
C VAL A 105 -16.00 -28.10 -25.01
N THR A 106 -17.25 -28.55 -24.98
CA THR A 106 -18.17 -28.53 -26.13
C THR A 106 -19.32 -27.61 -25.80
N GLY A 107 -19.64 -26.66 -26.69
CA GLY A 107 -20.70 -25.67 -26.49
C GLY A 107 -20.18 -24.27 -26.85
N GLU A 108 -20.61 -23.73 -27.98
CA GLU A 108 -20.08 -22.48 -28.55
C GLU A 108 -20.39 -21.25 -27.70
N SER A 109 -21.43 -21.32 -26.86
CA SER A 109 -21.82 -20.24 -25.95
C SER A 109 -21.12 -20.28 -24.59
N VAL A 110 -20.20 -21.23 -24.35
CA VAL A 110 -19.54 -21.38 -23.05
C VAL A 110 -18.38 -20.39 -22.93
N GLU A 111 -18.51 -19.45 -22.01
CA GLU A 111 -17.56 -18.37 -21.73
C GLU A 111 -16.52 -18.78 -20.69
N SER A 112 -16.92 -19.55 -19.68
CA SER A 112 -16.04 -20.11 -18.66
C SER A 112 -16.60 -21.39 -18.04
N VAL A 113 -15.73 -22.20 -17.44
CA VAL A 113 -16.10 -23.42 -16.69
C VAL A 113 -15.34 -23.50 -15.38
N SER A 114 -15.98 -23.96 -14.31
CA SER A 114 -15.27 -24.31 -13.08
C SER A 114 -14.64 -25.69 -13.17
N LEU A 115 -13.36 -25.76 -12.82
CA LEU A 115 -12.62 -27.00 -12.63
C LEU A 115 -12.89 -27.60 -11.25
N CYS A 116 -13.27 -26.75 -10.29
CA CYS A 116 -13.84 -27.12 -9.01
C CYS A 116 -14.49 -25.88 -8.37
N ASP A 117 -15.51 -26.11 -7.56
CA ASP A 117 -16.09 -25.12 -6.66
C ASP A 117 -16.59 -25.84 -5.39
N LEU A 118 -15.69 -25.94 -4.41
CA LEU A 118 -15.87 -26.78 -3.23
C LEU A 118 -15.88 -25.91 -1.96
N PRO A 119 -17.05 -25.58 -1.40
CA PRO A 119 -17.13 -24.96 -0.08
C PRO A 119 -16.87 -25.99 1.02
N THR A 120 -16.10 -25.60 2.03
CA THR A 120 -15.80 -26.41 3.21
C THR A 120 -16.15 -25.68 4.49
N SER A 121 -16.29 -26.41 5.59
CA SER A 121 -16.47 -25.86 6.94
C SER A 121 -15.14 -25.53 7.63
N LEU A 122 -14.03 -25.59 6.89
CA LEU A 122 -12.68 -25.36 7.40
C LEU A 122 -12.41 -23.87 7.62
N PRO A 123 -11.81 -23.49 8.77
CA PRO A 123 -11.33 -22.13 8.97
C PRO A 123 -10.05 -21.89 8.16
N GLU A 124 -9.80 -20.64 7.78
CA GLU A 124 -8.59 -20.24 7.06
C GLU A 124 -7.40 -19.98 8.00
N SER A 125 -7.05 -20.99 8.81
CA SER A 125 -5.97 -20.93 9.80
C SER A 125 -5.15 -22.22 9.79
N LEU A 126 -3.87 -22.10 10.14
CA LEU A 126 -2.98 -23.25 10.39
C LEU A 126 -3.24 -23.92 11.74
N ASP A 127 -4.01 -23.30 12.64
CA ASP A 127 -4.43 -23.90 13.92
C ASP A 127 -5.59 -24.92 13.76
N ALA A 128 -6.12 -25.04 12.54
CA ALA A 128 -7.20 -25.96 12.23
C ALA A 128 -6.71 -27.43 12.28
N PRO A 129 -7.54 -28.39 12.72
CA PRO A 129 -7.14 -29.80 12.74
C PRO A 129 -6.94 -30.40 11.33
N PHE A 130 -7.50 -29.76 10.31
CA PHE A 130 -7.38 -30.11 8.92
C PHE A 130 -7.45 -28.83 8.09
N VAL A 131 -6.76 -28.79 6.95
CA VAL A 131 -6.70 -27.63 6.06
C VAL A 131 -6.85 -28.06 4.62
N ALA A 132 -7.31 -27.15 3.76
CA ALA A 132 -7.46 -27.39 2.35
C ALA A 132 -6.96 -26.21 1.50
N CYS A 133 -6.56 -26.51 0.26
CA CYS A 133 -6.04 -25.53 -0.70
C CYS A 133 -6.30 -26.01 -2.12
N ALA A 134 -6.65 -25.09 -3.02
CA ALA A 134 -6.51 -25.28 -4.46
C ALA A 134 -5.24 -24.60 -4.94
N LEU A 135 -4.49 -25.22 -5.86
CA LEU A 135 -3.30 -24.63 -6.49
C LEU A 135 -3.44 -24.68 -8.01
N ALA A 136 -3.40 -23.52 -8.67
CA ALA A 136 -3.31 -23.42 -10.12
C ALA A 136 -1.99 -24.04 -10.60
N ARG A 137 -2.04 -24.84 -11.66
CA ARG A 137 -0.86 -25.53 -12.21
C ARG A 137 -0.33 -24.90 -13.49
N ASN A 138 -0.90 -23.77 -13.89
CA ASN A 138 -0.48 -22.95 -15.03
C ASN A 138 -1.09 -21.55 -14.93
N ASN A 139 -0.66 -20.64 -15.80
CA ASN A 139 -1.14 -19.28 -15.83
C ASN A 139 -2.48 -19.08 -16.58
N ARG A 140 -3.20 -20.14 -16.95
CA ARG A 140 -4.51 -20.03 -17.64
C ARG A 140 -5.68 -20.53 -16.80
N THR A 141 -5.40 -20.96 -15.56
CA THR A 141 -6.39 -21.44 -14.60
C THR A 141 -6.49 -20.42 -13.48
N ASN A 142 -7.62 -19.72 -13.37
CA ASN A 142 -7.81 -18.74 -12.31
C ASN A 142 -8.18 -19.44 -11.01
N VAL A 143 -7.42 -19.14 -9.95
CA VAL A 143 -7.74 -19.49 -8.57
C VAL A 143 -7.63 -18.19 -7.79
N ALA A 144 -8.73 -17.72 -7.22
CA ALA A 144 -8.74 -16.41 -6.54
C ALA A 144 -8.03 -16.43 -5.17
N PRO A 145 -8.27 -17.43 -4.29
CA PRO A 145 -7.56 -17.49 -3.01
C PRO A 145 -6.07 -17.77 -3.22
N VAL A 146 -5.20 -17.03 -2.53
CA VAL A 146 -3.77 -17.30 -2.53
C VAL A 146 -3.47 -18.64 -1.82
N PRO A 147 -2.47 -19.43 -2.25
CA PRO A 147 -2.16 -20.71 -1.63
C PRO A 147 -1.89 -20.65 -0.12
N GLY A 148 -2.53 -21.56 0.62
CA GLY A 148 -2.60 -21.61 2.08
C GLY A 148 -3.90 -22.29 2.52
N PRO A 149 -4.23 -22.32 3.82
CA PRO A 149 -5.55 -22.77 4.29
C PRO A 149 -6.67 -21.88 3.72
N THR A 150 -7.62 -22.47 3.00
CA THR A 150 -8.79 -21.77 2.45
C THR A 150 -10.10 -22.49 2.78
N ALA A 151 -11.17 -21.73 2.96
CA ALA A 151 -12.50 -22.30 3.23
C ALA A 151 -13.21 -22.80 1.95
N ARG A 152 -12.79 -22.32 0.77
CA ARG A 152 -13.38 -22.67 -0.52
C ARG A 152 -12.29 -22.95 -1.56
N LEU A 153 -12.37 -24.10 -2.22
CA LEU A 153 -11.47 -24.48 -3.30
C LEU A 153 -12.18 -24.21 -4.62
N ALA A 154 -11.82 -23.11 -5.28
CA ALA A 154 -12.44 -22.67 -6.52
C ALA A 154 -11.39 -22.46 -7.61
N ALA A 155 -11.62 -23.02 -8.78
CA ALA A 155 -10.77 -22.85 -9.96
C ALA A 155 -11.60 -22.72 -11.23
N VAL A 156 -11.27 -21.76 -12.08
CA VAL A 156 -12.04 -21.43 -13.30
C VAL A 156 -11.11 -21.36 -14.51
N ALA A 157 -11.59 -21.85 -15.65
CA ALA A 157 -10.97 -21.64 -16.95
C ALA A 157 -11.89 -20.80 -17.84
N TYR A 158 -11.30 -19.98 -18.69
CA TYR A 158 -12.00 -19.04 -19.56
C TYR A 158 -11.74 -19.34 -21.04
N ALA A 159 -12.72 -19.07 -21.89
CA ALA A 159 -12.65 -19.33 -23.32
C ALA A 159 -11.56 -18.49 -24.02
N ASP A 160 -11.45 -17.21 -23.65
CA ASP A 160 -10.50 -16.24 -24.20
C ASP A 160 -9.04 -16.57 -23.89
N LEU A 161 -8.77 -17.31 -22.81
CA LEU A 161 -7.44 -17.81 -22.44
C LEU A 161 -7.17 -19.24 -22.95
N GLY A 162 -8.17 -19.88 -23.56
CA GLY A 162 -8.13 -21.25 -24.02
C GLY A 162 -8.37 -22.30 -22.92
N PHE A 163 -9.38 -23.16 -23.14
CA PHE A 163 -9.76 -24.19 -22.18
C PHE A 163 -8.75 -25.34 -22.02
N ALA A 164 -8.21 -25.84 -23.13
CA ALA A 164 -7.39 -27.05 -23.10
C ALA A 164 -6.10 -26.84 -22.29
N GLY A 165 -5.85 -27.76 -21.36
CA GLY A 165 -4.69 -27.72 -20.48
C GLY A 165 -4.90 -26.99 -19.16
N ALA A 166 -5.98 -26.22 -18.97
CA ALA A 166 -6.28 -25.60 -17.67
C ALA A 166 -6.30 -26.67 -16.56
N SER A 167 -5.60 -26.43 -15.45
CA SER A 167 -5.36 -27.45 -14.44
C SER A 167 -5.21 -26.90 -13.02
N VAL A 168 -5.80 -27.62 -12.07
CA VAL A 168 -5.74 -27.35 -10.63
C VAL A 168 -5.31 -28.60 -9.86
N ALA A 169 -4.53 -28.42 -8.79
CA ALA A 169 -4.30 -29.43 -7.76
C ALA A 169 -5.15 -29.10 -6.52
N LEU A 170 -5.92 -30.07 -6.04
CA LEU A 170 -6.65 -30.00 -4.78
C LEU A 170 -5.85 -30.69 -3.70
N ILE A 171 -5.76 -30.02 -2.55
CA ILE A 171 -5.03 -30.45 -1.36
C ILE A 171 -6.00 -30.41 -0.19
N GLY A 172 -5.99 -31.49 0.60
CA GLY A 172 -6.61 -31.56 1.92
C GLY A 172 -5.66 -32.37 2.80
N CYS A 173 -5.22 -31.83 3.94
CA CYS A 173 -4.24 -32.49 4.79
C CYS A 173 -4.22 -31.91 6.20
N PRO A 174 -3.55 -32.58 7.16
CA PRO A 174 -3.14 -31.95 8.42
C PRO A 174 -2.29 -30.69 8.17
N PRO A 175 -2.43 -29.63 9.01
CA PRO A 175 -1.76 -28.33 8.79
C PRO A 175 -0.24 -28.44 8.69
N GLU A 176 0.39 -29.30 9.48
CA GLU A 176 1.85 -29.51 9.50
C GLU A 176 2.39 -30.13 8.20
N ARG A 177 1.51 -30.71 7.37
CA ARG A 177 1.87 -31.32 6.08
C ARG A 177 1.70 -30.35 4.91
N MET A 178 0.90 -29.29 5.06
CA MET A 178 0.48 -28.39 3.97
C MET A 178 1.69 -27.85 3.20
N ARG A 179 2.68 -27.29 3.89
CA ARG A 179 3.85 -26.67 3.26
C ARG A 179 4.60 -27.64 2.35
N ALA A 180 4.88 -28.85 2.84
CA ALA A 180 5.59 -29.87 2.08
C ALA A 180 4.77 -30.36 0.86
N ILE A 181 3.45 -30.44 0.98
CA ILE A 181 2.57 -30.84 -0.13
C ILE A 181 2.47 -29.73 -1.18
N LEU A 182 2.45 -28.46 -0.77
CA LEU A 182 2.51 -27.33 -1.70
C LEU A 182 3.83 -27.30 -2.48
N GLN A 183 4.96 -27.59 -1.83
CA GLN A 183 6.25 -27.76 -2.50
C GLN A 183 6.19 -28.86 -3.57
N GLU A 184 5.65 -30.04 -3.23
CA GLU A 184 5.44 -31.14 -4.20
C GLU A 184 4.52 -30.72 -5.37
N ALA A 185 3.44 -30.01 -5.07
CA ALA A 185 2.45 -29.59 -6.05
C ALA A 185 3.02 -28.61 -7.08
N ILE A 186 3.86 -27.65 -6.65
CA ILE A 186 4.58 -26.71 -7.53
C ILE A 186 5.59 -27.45 -8.40
N LEU A 187 6.43 -28.32 -7.80
CA LEU A 187 7.40 -29.13 -8.57
C LEU A 187 6.71 -30.03 -9.61
N GLY A 188 5.46 -30.41 -9.35
CA GLY A 188 4.61 -31.14 -10.27
C GLY A 188 3.92 -30.30 -11.34
N ALA A 189 4.08 -28.97 -11.38
CA ALA A 189 3.39 -28.03 -12.28
C ALA A 189 4.38 -27.35 -13.25
N PRO A 190 4.73 -27.99 -14.39
CA PRO A 190 5.82 -27.52 -15.25
C PRO A 190 5.57 -26.20 -15.99
N GLU A 191 4.33 -25.71 -16.03
CA GLU A 191 3.96 -24.40 -16.61
C GLU A 191 4.03 -23.25 -15.59
N VAL A 192 4.36 -23.55 -14.33
CA VAL A 192 4.59 -22.55 -13.27
C VAL A 192 6.11 -22.44 -13.07
N PRO A 193 6.71 -21.25 -13.17
CA PRO A 193 8.13 -21.09 -12.88
C PRO A 193 8.44 -21.57 -11.47
N THR A 194 9.40 -22.49 -11.37
CA THR A 194 9.84 -23.00 -10.07
C THR A 194 11.00 -22.15 -9.56
N SER A 195 10.83 -21.52 -8.40
CA SER A 195 11.91 -20.82 -7.71
C SER A 195 12.21 -21.51 -6.38
N ALA A 196 13.49 -21.82 -6.13
CA ALA A 196 13.94 -22.29 -4.83
C ALA A 196 13.86 -21.20 -3.74
N LEU A 197 13.57 -19.96 -4.13
CA LEU A 197 13.44 -18.79 -3.26
C LEU A 197 11.98 -18.29 -3.20
N GLY A 198 11.04 -18.97 -3.86
CA GLY A 198 9.66 -18.52 -4.03
C GLY A 198 8.64 -19.40 -3.33
N GLY A 199 7.47 -18.81 -3.03
CA GLY A 199 6.33 -19.49 -2.45
C GLY A 199 6.71 -20.26 -1.19
N PRO A 200 6.39 -21.56 -1.08
CA PRO A 200 6.60 -22.32 0.14
C PRO A 200 8.09 -22.64 0.39
N PHE A 201 8.97 -22.42 -0.58
CA PHE A 201 10.43 -22.59 -0.44
C PHE A 201 11.11 -21.36 0.15
N ALA A 202 10.45 -20.19 0.11
CA ALA A 202 11.05 -18.92 0.53
C ALA A 202 11.56 -18.93 1.98
N LEU A 203 10.87 -19.67 2.88
CA LEU A 203 11.27 -19.76 4.29
C LEU A 203 12.60 -20.51 4.50
N ASP A 204 13.04 -21.34 3.54
CA ASP A 204 14.21 -22.23 3.69
C ASP A 204 15.55 -21.52 3.43
N ASP A 205 15.55 -20.40 2.70
CA ASP A 205 16.77 -19.68 2.35
C ASP A 205 16.90 -18.40 3.21
N PRO A 206 18.01 -18.20 3.95
CA PRO A 206 18.16 -17.01 4.80
C PRO A 206 18.20 -15.71 4.00
N ARG A 207 18.58 -15.73 2.72
CA ARG A 207 18.66 -14.52 1.88
C ARG A 207 17.30 -13.85 1.69
N THR A 208 16.20 -14.58 1.79
CA THR A 208 14.85 -14.01 1.69
C THR A 208 14.49 -13.13 2.90
N ARG A 209 15.27 -13.16 3.99
CA ARG A 209 15.12 -12.32 5.19
C ARG A 209 15.93 -11.02 5.15
N SER A 210 16.69 -10.79 4.07
CA SER A 210 17.60 -9.67 3.91
C SER A 210 16.90 -8.31 4.05
N SER A 211 17.66 -7.31 4.48
CA SER A 211 17.20 -5.92 4.50
C SER A 211 17.95 -5.13 3.43
N TYR A 212 17.28 -4.19 2.75
CA TYR A 212 17.87 -3.52 1.60
C TYR A 212 17.72 -2.00 1.55
N ILE A 213 18.72 -1.33 1.01
CA ILE A 213 18.68 0.12 0.73
C ILE A 213 18.53 0.37 -0.76
N PHE A 214 17.68 1.33 -1.11
CA PHE A 214 17.52 1.79 -2.48
C PHE A 214 18.74 2.59 -2.93
N ASN A 215 19.12 2.35 -4.17
CA ASN A 215 20.01 3.15 -4.98
C ASN A 215 19.19 3.79 -6.10
N PHE A 216 18.83 5.06 -5.93
CA PHE A 216 18.22 5.88 -6.99
C PHE A 216 19.26 6.51 -7.93
N GLY A 217 20.54 6.27 -7.67
CA GLY A 217 21.63 6.72 -8.52
C GLY A 217 22.98 6.83 -7.80
N GLY A 218 24.02 7.11 -8.58
CA GLY A 218 25.38 7.33 -8.06
C GLY A 218 26.13 6.07 -7.63
N LEU A 219 25.62 4.87 -7.93
CA LEU A 219 26.41 3.64 -7.81
C LEU A 219 27.19 3.41 -9.10
N THR A 220 28.51 3.43 -9.02
CA THR A 220 29.44 3.20 -10.14
C THR A 220 30.58 2.29 -9.67
N GLU A 221 31.51 1.97 -10.57
CA GLU A 221 32.73 1.24 -10.20
C GLU A 221 33.57 2.01 -9.15
N GLU A 222 33.55 3.34 -9.20
CA GLU A 222 34.32 4.21 -8.32
C GLU A 222 33.66 4.38 -6.95
N THR A 223 32.33 4.36 -6.89
CA THR A 223 31.56 4.59 -5.66
C THR A 223 31.04 3.30 -5.01
N ALA A 224 31.34 2.12 -5.57
CA ALA A 224 30.91 0.84 -5.03
C ALA A 224 31.30 0.65 -3.55
N ASP A 225 32.52 1.05 -3.18
CA ASP A 225 32.99 0.98 -1.78
C ASP A 225 32.21 1.93 -0.86
N GLU A 226 31.77 3.09 -1.34
CA GLU A 226 30.92 4.02 -0.57
C GLU A 226 29.54 3.42 -0.30
N TRP A 227 28.96 2.72 -1.29
CA TRP A 227 27.69 2.00 -1.14
C TRP A 227 27.79 0.79 -0.22
N ILE A 228 28.92 0.08 -0.24
CA ILE A 228 29.22 -1.00 0.72
C ILE A 228 29.22 -0.44 2.14
N GLU A 229 29.93 0.66 2.40
CA GLU A 229 29.97 1.28 3.73
C GLU A 229 28.59 1.84 4.14
N LYS A 230 27.83 2.39 3.19
CA LYS A 230 26.45 2.85 3.42
C LYS A 230 25.50 1.71 3.81
N ALA A 231 25.60 0.54 3.18
CA ALA A 231 24.82 -0.63 3.57
C ALA A 231 25.24 -1.16 4.95
N ARG A 232 26.56 -1.21 5.22
CA ARG A 232 27.11 -1.65 6.51
C ARG A 232 26.71 -0.74 7.67
N SER A 233 26.62 0.57 7.46
CA SER A 233 26.21 1.51 8.51
C SER A 233 24.75 1.34 8.93
N LEU A 234 23.93 0.65 8.13
CA LEU A 234 22.55 0.23 8.45
C LEU A 234 22.48 -1.21 8.96
N GLY A 235 23.57 -1.97 8.84
CA GLY A 235 23.57 -3.41 9.04
C GLY A 235 22.78 -4.16 7.96
N PHE A 236 22.62 -3.60 6.77
CA PHE A 236 21.91 -4.20 5.64
C PHE A 236 22.85 -5.07 4.79
N ASP A 237 22.29 -6.12 4.22
CA ASP A 237 22.98 -7.15 3.43
C ASP A 237 22.54 -7.15 1.96
N GLN A 238 21.76 -6.14 1.54
CA GLN A 238 21.32 -5.98 0.17
C GLN A 238 21.24 -4.50 -0.27
N ILE A 239 21.52 -4.23 -1.54
CA ILE A 239 21.32 -2.93 -2.21
C ILE A 239 20.39 -3.13 -3.41
N HIS A 240 19.35 -2.31 -3.58
CA HIS A 240 18.44 -2.38 -4.72
C HIS A 240 18.64 -1.19 -5.65
N ILE A 241 19.01 -1.46 -6.90
CA ILE A 241 19.19 -0.45 -7.93
C ILE A 241 17.83 -0.15 -8.58
N HIS A 242 17.33 1.07 -8.41
CA HIS A 242 16.09 1.52 -9.00
C HIS A 242 16.33 2.12 -10.38
N GLY A 243 15.47 1.79 -11.35
CA GLY A 243 15.52 2.37 -12.70
C GLY A 243 14.82 3.73 -12.79
N GLY A 244 14.70 4.29 -13.98
CA GLY A 244 13.75 5.38 -14.26
C GLY A 244 14.33 6.63 -14.93
N PRO A 245 13.49 7.65 -15.15
CA PRO A 245 13.85 8.82 -15.96
C PRO A 245 14.63 9.90 -15.18
N SER A 246 14.75 9.76 -13.86
CA SER A 246 15.46 10.74 -13.02
C SER A 246 16.95 10.75 -13.34
N ILE A 247 17.55 11.94 -13.38
CA ILE A 247 19.00 12.13 -13.51
C ILE A 247 19.69 11.30 -12.42
N GLY A 248 20.58 10.39 -12.83
CA GLY A 248 21.32 9.52 -11.93
C GLY A 248 20.78 8.09 -11.81
N SER A 249 19.55 7.80 -12.27
CA SER A 249 19.01 6.44 -12.29
C SER A 249 19.94 5.52 -13.08
N ALA A 250 20.14 4.29 -12.60
CA ALA A 250 21.13 3.41 -13.21
C ALA A 250 20.73 2.97 -14.63
N PHE A 251 19.44 2.66 -14.84
CA PHE A 251 18.91 2.16 -16.11
C PHE A 251 17.52 2.71 -16.43
N ARG A 252 17.19 2.78 -17.72
CA ARG A 252 15.88 3.19 -18.24
C ARG A 252 14.86 2.06 -18.19
N PHE A 253 13.60 2.39 -17.89
CA PHE A 253 12.50 1.42 -17.88
C PHE A 253 12.17 0.87 -19.27
N GLY A 254 11.88 -0.43 -19.33
CA GLY A 254 11.69 -1.20 -20.56
C GLY A 254 13.00 -1.83 -21.00
N ASP A 255 13.84 -1.09 -21.73
CA ASP A 255 15.02 -1.64 -22.41
C ASP A 255 16.25 -1.83 -21.51
N CYS A 256 16.17 -1.39 -20.25
CA CYS A 256 17.26 -1.43 -19.28
C CYS A 256 18.55 -0.75 -19.81
N ALA A 257 18.40 0.27 -20.66
CA ALA A 257 19.54 1.01 -21.18
C ALA A 257 20.23 1.79 -20.06
N LEU A 258 21.56 1.67 -20.00
CA LEU A 258 22.42 2.40 -19.06
C LEU A 258 22.87 3.73 -19.67
N ASP A 259 23.05 4.76 -18.84
CA ASP A 259 23.68 6.01 -19.29
C ASP A 259 25.17 5.77 -19.62
N PRO A 260 25.61 5.92 -20.89
CA PRO A 260 27.00 5.72 -21.26
C PRO A 260 27.98 6.72 -20.63
N ALA A 261 27.50 7.86 -20.11
CA ALA A 261 28.32 8.80 -19.36
C ALA A 261 28.68 8.27 -17.96
N VAL A 262 27.82 7.42 -17.38
CA VAL A 262 28.02 6.79 -16.07
C VAL A 262 28.66 5.41 -16.20
N TYR A 263 28.25 4.65 -17.22
CA TYR A 263 28.70 3.29 -17.52
C TYR A 263 29.29 3.20 -18.93
N PRO A 264 30.55 3.61 -19.13
CA PRO A 264 31.15 3.77 -20.47
C PRO A 264 31.30 2.45 -21.24
N GLU A 265 31.40 1.30 -20.55
CA GLU A 265 31.37 -0.03 -21.16
C GLU A 265 30.00 -0.72 -21.01
N GLY A 266 28.95 0.06 -20.73
CA GLY A 266 27.59 -0.43 -20.54
C GLY A 266 27.49 -1.44 -19.40
N ARG A 267 26.84 -2.58 -19.66
CA ARG A 267 26.54 -3.61 -18.65
C ARG A 267 27.81 -4.19 -18.00
N ALA A 268 28.95 -4.18 -18.71
CA ALA A 268 30.22 -4.62 -18.15
C ALA A 268 30.73 -3.71 -17.01
N SER A 269 30.52 -2.38 -17.13
CA SER A 269 30.85 -1.44 -16.06
C SER A 269 30.00 -1.68 -14.81
N LEU A 270 28.68 -1.77 -14.98
CA LEU A 270 27.78 -2.05 -13.86
C LEU A 270 28.07 -3.42 -13.22
N ARG A 271 28.37 -4.43 -14.03
CA ARG A 271 28.76 -5.75 -13.55
C ARG A 271 29.96 -5.70 -12.61
N ARG A 272 31.01 -4.93 -12.92
CA ARG A 272 32.18 -4.81 -12.05
C ARG A 272 31.86 -4.14 -10.72
N ALA A 273 30.97 -3.14 -10.72
CA ALA A 273 30.48 -2.53 -9.47
C ALA A 273 29.70 -3.55 -8.63
N ILE A 274 28.84 -4.37 -9.26
CA ILE A 274 28.09 -5.45 -8.59
C ILE A 274 29.03 -6.52 -8.04
N ASP A 275 29.99 -7.00 -8.84
CA ASP A 275 30.98 -7.99 -8.40
C ASP A 275 31.76 -7.47 -7.17
N ARG A 276 32.09 -6.17 -7.14
CA ARG A 276 32.73 -5.54 -5.99
C ARG A 276 31.85 -5.56 -4.73
N ILE A 277 30.55 -5.34 -4.87
CA ILE A 277 29.58 -5.43 -3.77
C ILE A 277 29.44 -6.90 -3.30
N HIS A 278 29.43 -7.86 -4.23
CA HIS A 278 29.41 -9.29 -3.92
C HIS A 278 30.66 -9.74 -3.15
N GLU A 279 31.84 -9.23 -3.48
CA GLU A 279 33.08 -9.48 -2.71
C GLU A 279 32.97 -9.06 -1.25
N ALA A 280 32.12 -8.05 -0.95
CA ALA A 280 31.83 -7.59 0.40
C ALA A 280 30.72 -8.39 1.10
N GLY A 281 30.12 -9.38 0.44
CA GLY A 281 29.06 -10.25 0.97
C GLY A 281 27.66 -9.63 0.95
N ILE A 282 27.44 -8.59 0.14
CA ILE A 282 26.16 -7.87 0.02
C ILE A 282 25.49 -8.29 -1.29
N LEU A 283 24.18 -8.56 -1.27
CA LEU A 283 23.38 -8.90 -2.45
C LEU A 283 23.00 -7.64 -3.24
N VAL A 284 22.81 -7.77 -4.56
CA VAL A 284 22.33 -6.64 -5.38
C VAL A 284 21.02 -7.00 -6.08
N GLY A 285 19.98 -6.21 -5.84
CA GLY A 285 18.70 -6.31 -6.53
C GLY A 285 18.52 -5.23 -7.59
N MET A 286 17.58 -5.45 -8.52
CA MET A 286 17.09 -4.42 -9.43
C MET A 286 15.59 -4.17 -9.24
N GLN A 287 15.17 -2.93 -9.47
CA GLN A 287 13.78 -2.51 -9.37
C GLN A 287 13.35 -1.78 -10.66
N PRO A 288 12.89 -2.53 -11.68
CA PRO A 288 12.27 -1.96 -12.88
C PRO A 288 10.78 -1.66 -12.64
N TYR A 289 10.20 -0.78 -13.45
CA TYR A 289 8.76 -0.79 -13.67
C TYR A 289 8.42 -1.96 -14.60
N ALA A 290 7.61 -2.90 -14.13
CA ALA A 290 7.26 -4.11 -14.84
C ALA A 290 6.54 -3.78 -16.15
N PHE A 291 6.99 -4.37 -17.26
CA PHE A 291 6.47 -4.23 -18.64
C PHE A 291 6.39 -2.80 -19.22
N PHE A 292 6.49 -1.74 -18.42
CA PHE A 292 6.40 -0.37 -18.89
C PHE A 292 7.61 0.05 -19.70
N VAL A 293 7.36 0.86 -20.72
CA VAL A 293 8.29 1.31 -21.74
C VAL A 293 8.42 2.82 -21.68
N SER A 294 9.65 3.30 -21.45
CA SER A 294 9.97 4.72 -21.50
C SER A 294 9.76 5.30 -22.89
N LYS A 295 9.30 6.56 -22.93
CA LYS A 295 9.04 7.32 -24.17
C LYS A 295 10.32 7.65 -24.94
N GLU A 296 11.47 7.53 -24.27
CA GLU A 296 12.82 7.69 -24.82
C GLU A 296 13.43 6.36 -25.30
N SER A 297 12.71 5.24 -25.17
CA SER A 297 13.21 3.94 -25.61
C SER A 297 13.16 3.80 -27.15
N PRO A 298 14.00 2.91 -27.72
CA PRO A 298 14.00 2.63 -29.17
C PRO A 298 12.68 2.08 -29.70
N TRP A 299 11.82 1.51 -28.84
CA TRP A 299 10.49 1.04 -29.22
C TRP A 299 9.45 2.17 -29.31
N VAL A 300 9.78 3.39 -28.89
CA VAL A 300 8.88 4.55 -28.97
C VAL A 300 9.41 5.59 -29.93
N THR A 301 10.73 5.82 -29.96
CA THR A 301 11.34 6.91 -30.72
C THR A 301 12.67 6.48 -31.36
N PRO A 302 13.00 6.97 -32.58
CA PRO A 302 12.20 7.87 -33.43
C PRO A 302 11.08 7.17 -34.21
N VAL A 303 11.00 5.83 -34.15
CA VAL A 303 9.97 5.04 -34.83
C VAL A 303 9.23 4.21 -33.77
N PRO A 304 7.92 4.45 -33.55
CA PRO A 304 7.15 3.72 -32.56
C PRO A 304 6.83 2.30 -33.03
N ASP A 305 7.09 1.32 -32.16
CA ASP A 305 6.83 -0.09 -32.43
C ASP A 305 5.31 -0.35 -32.57
N PRO A 306 4.88 -1.15 -33.56
CA PRO A 306 3.47 -1.43 -33.75
C PRO A 306 2.82 -2.27 -32.65
N GLY A 307 3.62 -2.90 -31.80
CA GLY A 307 3.21 -3.65 -30.61
C GLY A 307 2.98 -2.78 -29.37
N LEU A 308 3.09 -1.45 -29.42
CA LEU A 308 2.62 -0.59 -28.34
C LEU A 308 1.10 -0.71 -28.18
N ALA A 309 0.64 -0.91 -26.94
CA ALA A 309 -0.77 -1.12 -26.63
C ALA A 309 -1.61 0.12 -26.96
N ALA A 310 -2.81 -0.12 -27.46
CA ALA A 310 -3.78 0.92 -27.79
C ALA A 310 -5.14 0.61 -27.16
N THR A 311 -5.77 1.63 -26.57
CA THR A 311 -7.11 1.52 -25.96
C THR A 311 -8.22 1.57 -27.02
N ALA A 312 -7.96 2.24 -28.14
CA ALA A 312 -8.89 2.39 -29.24
C ALA A 312 -8.16 2.59 -30.57
N ALA A 313 -8.84 2.26 -31.67
CA ALA A 313 -8.40 2.54 -33.02
C ALA A 313 -9.47 3.37 -33.74
N PHE A 314 -9.03 4.46 -34.37
CA PHE A 314 -9.84 5.36 -35.16
C PHE A 314 -9.42 5.29 -36.63
N THR A 315 -10.31 5.65 -37.54
CA THR A 315 -10.07 5.74 -38.97
C THR A 315 -10.01 7.21 -39.37
N LEU A 316 -8.93 7.63 -40.03
CA LEU A 316 -8.79 9.00 -40.54
C LEU A 316 -9.92 9.30 -41.54
N ALA A 317 -10.70 10.34 -41.27
CA ALA A 317 -11.84 10.72 -42.11
C ALA A 317 -11.43 11.58 -43.32
N ALA A 318 -10.22 12.13 -43.30
CA ALA A 318 -9.62 12.91 -44.39
C ALA A 318 -8.09 12.76 -44.34
N ASP A 319 -7.41 13.17 -45.41
CA ASP A 319 -5.96 13.27 -45.45
C ASP A 319 -5.47 14.26 -44.37
N VAL A 320 -4.36 13.93 -43.70
CA VAL A 320 -3.72 14.75 -42.67
C VAL A 320 -2.32 15.11 -43.12
N ALA A 321 -2.06 16.40 -43.37
CA ALA A 321 -0.76 16.92 -43.77
C ALA A 321 0.17 17.11 -42.56
N PRO A 322 1.52 17.06 -42.69
CA PRO A 322 2.45 17.11 -41.55
C PRO A 322 2.33 18.33 -40.61
N GLY A 323 1.69 19.42 -41.03
CA GLY A 323 1.50 20.64 -40.24
C GLY A 323 0.10 20.80 -39.64
N ASP A 324 -0.80 19.84 -39.84
CA ASP A 324 -2.16 19.93 -39.36
C ASP A 324 -2.23 19.79 -37.83
N VAL A 325 -3.04 20.65 -37.21
CA VAL A 325 -3.28 20.71 -35.75
C VAL A 325 -4.58 20.01 -35.34
N GLU A 326 -5.26 19.40 -36.30
CA GLU A 326 -6.44 18.58 -36.09
C GLU A 326 -6.29 17.26 -36.84
N VAL A 327 -6.77 16.17 -36.23
CA VAL A 327 -6.79 14.83 -36.83
C VAL A 327 -8.26 14.40 -36.93
N PRO A 328 -8.91 14.51 -38.10
CA PRO A 328 -10.31 14.16 -38.29
C PRO A 328 -10.48 12.64 -38.35
N VAL A 329 -11.48 12.11 -37.64
CA VAL A 329 -11.75 10.67 -37.54
C VAL A 329 -13.20 10.32 -37.80
N ALA A 330 -13.45 9.07 -38.21
CA ALA A 330 -14.79 8.60 -38.56
C ALA A 330 -15.63 8.21 -37.33
N GLU A 331 -14.98 7.63 -36.32
CA GLU A 331 -15.58 7.13 -35.09
C GLU A 331 -15.74 8.26 -34.06
N SER A 332 -16.71 8.10 -33.15
CA SER A 332 -16.97 9.08 -32.09
C SER A 332 -15.82 9.18 -31.10
N THR A 333 -15.41 10.40 -30.79
CA THR A 333 -14.42 10.72 -29.74
C THR A 333 -15.05 11.07 -28.40
N ALA A 334 -16.36 10.87 -28.22
CA ALA A 334 -17.07 11.22 -26.98
C ALA A 334 -16.56 10.46 -25.73
N GLY A 335 -15.97 9.27 -25.91
CA GLY A 335 -15.36 8.48 -24.84
C GLY A 335 -13.89 8.79 -24.55
N VAL A 336 -13.28 9.71 -25.29
CA VAL A 336 -11.85 10.05 -25.13
C VAL A 336 -11.69 11.08 -24.01
N SER A 337 -10.89 10.75 -23.00
CA SER A 337 -10.50 11.65 -21.92
C SER A 337 -9.20 12.37 -22.24
N THR A 338 -9.09 13.64 -21.83
CA THR A 338 -7.82 14.40 -21.82
C THR A 338 -7.17 14.45 -20.44
N VAL A 339 -7.79 13.84 -19.44
CA VAL A 339 -7.23 13.74 -18.08
C VAL A 339 -6.06 12.76 -18.11
N THR A 340 -4.92 13.22 -17.62
CA THR A 340 -3.71 12.43 -17.45
C THR A 340 -3.18 12.64 -16.04
N GLY A 341 -2.37 11.71 -15.56
CA GLY A 341 -1.85 11.72 -14.21
C GLY A 341 -1.07 10.44 -13.94
N PHE A 342 -0.35 10.40 -12.84
CA PHE A 342 0.53 9.28 -12.53
C PHE A 342 -0.25 7.94 -12.44
N PHE A 343 -1.44 7.94 -11.83
CA PHE A 343 -2.28 6.75 -11.71
C PHE A 343 -3.38 6.64 -12.78
N GLU A 344 -3.42 7.56 -13.75
CA GLU A 344 -4.45 7.53 -14.79
C GLU A 344 -4.10 6.47 -15.84
N ARG A 345 -5.09 5.66 -16.24
CA ARG A 345 -4.96 4.66 -17.32
C ARG A 345 -5.34 5.29 -18.66
N ASN A 346 -4.72 6.41 -18.98
CA ASN A 346 -5.06 7.20 -20.15
C ASN A 346 -3.83 7.96 -20.67
N SER A 347 -3.71 8.05 -21.99
CA SER A 347 -2.74 8.91 -22.65
C SER A 347 -3.47 10.01 -23.45
N VAL A 348 -2.72 11.00 -23.90
CA VAL A 348 -3.16 11.95 -24.93
C VAL A 348 -2.35 11.77 -26.21
N THR A 349 -1.94 10.53 -26.52
CA THR A 349 -1.07 10.21 -27.66
C THR A 349 -1.74 9.29 -28.66
N LEU A 350 -1.70 9.65 -29.94
CA LEU A 350 -2.05 8.80 -31.06
C LEU A 350 -0.77 8.26 -31.73
N ARG A 351 -0.84 7.03 -32.24
CA ARG A 351 0.11 6.49 -33.22
C ARG A 351 -0.57 6.35 -34.58
N VAL A 352 0.02 6.96 -35.61
CA VAL A 352 -0.37 6.78 -37.02
C VAL A 352 0.87 6.35 -37.78
N GLU A 353 0.89 5.09 -38.22
CA GLU A 353 2.10 4.45 -38.78
C GLU A 353 3.32 4.64 -37.87
N GLU A 354 4.36 5.35 -38.35
CA GLU A 354 5.61 5.64 -37.65
C GLU A 354 5.60 7.00 -36.93
N GLU A 355 4.45 7.67 -36.82
CA GLU A 355 4.33 8.97 -36.17
C GLU A 355 3.52 8.90 -34.87
N LEU A 356 4.02 9.58 -33.83
CA LEU A 356 3.26 9.89 -32.63
C LEU A 356 2.73 11.33 -32.68
N ILE A 357 1.48 11.50 -32.22
CA ILE A 357 0.77 12.79 -32.20
C ILE A 357 0.18 13.00 -30.81
N VAL A 358 0.52 14.11 -30.13
CA VAL A 358 -0.07 14.47 -28.83
C VAL A 358 -1.22 15.46 -29.04
N PHE A 359 -2.39 15.21 -28.47
CA PHE A 359 -3.56 16.10 -28.59
C PHE A 359 -3.91 16.76 -27.25
N THR A 360 -4.62 17.90 -27.29
CA THR A 360 -5.08 18.59 -26.07
C THR A 360 -6.60 18.59 -25.92
N GLY A 361 -7.33 18.13 -26.93
CA GLY A 361 -8.80 18.11 -26.94
C GLY A 361 -9.39 17.17 -27.99
N VAL A 362 -10.69 16.98 -27.91
CA VAL A 362 -11.50 16.24 -28.88
C VAL A 362 -12.84 16.94 -29.12
N SER A 363 -13.49 16.69 -30.26
CA SER A 363 -14.88 17.10 -30.46
C SER A 363 -15.83 15.96 -30.10
N ALA A 364 -16.67 16.12 -29.06
CA ALA A 364 -17.62 15.08 -28.65
C ALA A 364 -18.75 14.83 -29.66
N GLU A 365 -18.98 15.78 -30.59
CA GLU A 365 -20.00 15.72 -31.62
C GLU A 365 -19.39 15.69 -33.04
N PRO A 366 -20.11 15.16 -34.06
CA PRO A 366 -19.65 15.19 -35.44
C PRO A 366 -19.47 16.63 -35.98
N PRO A 367 -18.49 16.88 -36.88
CA PRO A 367 -17.47 15.94 -37.36
C PRO A 367 -16.36 15.70 -36.34
N TYR A 368 -16.19 14.43 -35.96
CA TYR A 368 -15.25 13.99 -34.91
C TYR A 368 -13.79 14.28 -35.27
N ARG A 369 -13.04 14.77 -34.30
CA ARG A 369 -11.61 15.09 -34.46
C ARG A 369 -10.89 15.14 -33.13
N PHE A 370 -9.60 14.86 -33.17
CA PHE A 370 -8.65 15.29 -32.15
C PHE A 370 -8.18 16.71 -32.47
N THR A 371 -8.06 17.58 -31.46
CA THR A 371 -7.71 18.99 -31.59
C THR A 371 -6.47 19.35 -30.80
N GLY A 372 -5.79 20.44 -31.21
CA GLY A 372 -4.54 20.87 -30.58
C GLY A 372 -3.42 19.85 -30.76
N CYS A 373 -3.38 19.19 -31.93
CA CYS A 373 -2.45 18.11 -32.22
C CYS A 373 -1.04 18.66 -32.44
N GLN A 374 -0.09 18.20 -31.62
CA GLN A 374 1.35 18.30 -31.83
C GLN A 374 1.82 17.08 -32.64
N ARG A 375 2.25 17.35 -33.88
CA ARG A 375 2.80 16.37 -34.82
C ARG A 375 4.26 16.03 -34.49
N GLY A 376 4.71 14.83 -34.85
CA GLY A 376 6.08 14.37 -34.59
C GLY A 376 6.45 14.36 -33.10
N ALA A 377 5.50 13.99 -32.24
CA ALA A 377 5.70 13.97 -30.80
C ALA A 377 6.81 12.98 -30.39
N TYR A 378 7.46 13.23 -29.26
CA TYR A 378 8.53 12.38 -28.70
C TYR A 378 9.71 12.11 -29.65
N GLY A 379 9.90 12.93 -30.69
CA GLY A 379 11.01 12.81 -31.64
C GLY A 379 10.70 11.96 -32.88
N THR A 380 9.45 11.55 -33.10
CA THR A 380 9.04 10.92 -34.37
C THR A 380 8.97 11.94 -35.50
N THR A 381 8.96 11.48 -36.75
CA THR A 381 8.88 12.37 -37.91
C THR A 381 7.42 12.64 -38.31
N ALA A 382 7.04 13.92 -38.39
CA ALA A 382 5.72 14.30 -38.91
C ALA A 382 5.60 13.95 -40.40
N SER A 383 4.57 13.20 -40.77
CA SER A 383 4.34 12.72 -42.14
C SER A 383 2.92 13.00 -42.64
N ALA A 384 2.67 12.76 -43.93
CA ALA A 384 1.34 12.90 -44.50
C ALA A 384 0.62 11.55 -44.41
N HIS A 385 -0.60 11.55 -43.88
CA HIS A 385 -1.41 10.35 -43.65
C HIS A 385 -2.69 10.41 -44.48
N PRO A 386 -2.90 9.55 -45.49
CA PRO A 386 -4.13 9.53 -46.28
C PRO A 386 -5.37 9.14 -45.47
N ALA A 387 -6.53 9.61 -45.94
CA ALA A 387 -7.83 9.18 -45.43
C ALA A 387 -7.96 7.64 -45.46
N GLY A 388 -8.53 7.07 -44.40
CA GLY A 388 -8.69 5.63 -44.23
C GLY A 388 -7.60 4.94 -43.42
N GLU A 389 -6.47 5.60 -43.15
CA GLU A 389 -5.45 5.07 -42.23
C GLU A 389 -5.94 5.00 -40.79
N LYS A 390 -5.26 4.17 -39.98
CA LYS A 390 -5.62 3.95 -38.57
C LYS A 390 -4.81 4.86 -37.66
N ALA A 391 -5.52 5.56 -36.79
CA ALA A 391 -4.95 6.27 -35.65
C ALA A 391 -5.24 5.49 -34.37
N TYR A 392 -4.20 4.96 -33.75
CA TYR A 392 -4.29 4.17 -32.52
C TYR A 392 -4.09 5.08 -31.31
N HIS A 393 -5.10 5.18 -30.45
CA HIS A 393 -4.98 5.90 -29.17
C HIS A 393 -4.19 5.02 -28.21
N LEU A 394 -2.94 5.40 -27.93
CA LEU A 394 -2.02 4.59 -27.15
C LEU A 394 -2.43 4.55 -25.68
N GLN A 395 -2.11 3.44 -25.02
CA GLN A 395 -2.33 3.27 -23.59
C GLN A 395 -1.11 3.74 -22.79
N GLU A 396 -1.37 4.36 -21.65
CA GLU A 396 -0.34 4.88 -20.75
C GLU A 396 -0.76 4.68 -19.30
N CYS A 397 0.23 4.44 -18.44
CA CYS A 397 0.10 4.55 -16.98
C CYS A 397 1.48 4.91 -16.40
N PHE A 398 1.52 5.59 -15.25
CA PHE A 398 2.76 6.07 -14.62
C PHE A 398 3.63 6.97 -15.52
N GLY A 399 3.04 7.59 -16.54
CA GLY A 399 3.75 8.39 -17.54
C GLY A 399 4.47 7.58 -18.65
N LEU A 400 4.27 6.26 -18.69
CA LEU A 400 4.97 5.31 -19.57
C LEU A 400 3.99 4.57 -20.48
N PHE A 401 4.45 4.20 -21.68
CA PHE A 401 3.70 3.30 -22.56
C PHE A 401 3.89 1.85 -22.13
N LEU A 402 3.11 0.94 -22.70
CA LEU A 402 3.20 -0.49 -22.43
C LEU A 402 3.04 -1.30 -23.72
N PRO A 403 3.62 -2.52 -23.80
CA PRO A 403 3.39 -3.43 -24.90
C PRO A 403 1.99 -4.03 -24.87
N ASP A 404 1.41 -4.29 -26.04
CA ASP A 404 0.27 -5.18 -26.20
C ASP A 404 0.71 -6.61 -25.78
N PRO A 405 0.03 -7.26 -24.81
CA PRO A 405 0.42 -8.59 -24.33
C PRO A 405 0.36 -9.69 -25.38
N HIS A 406 -0.29 -9.46 -26.53
CA HIS A 406 -0.35 -10.38 -27.67
C HIS A 406 0.70 -10.09 -28.74
N SER A 407 1.48 -9.02 -28.60
CA SER A 407 2.54 -8.65 -29.54
C SER A 407 3.90 -9.28 -29.16
N PRO A 408 4.83 -9.44 -30.12
CA PRO A 408 6.21 -9.82 -29.81
C PRO A 408 6.90 -8.87 -28.84
N LEU A 409 6.54 -7.58 -28.84
CA LEU A 409 7.14 -6.56 -27.98
C LEU A 409 7.04 -6.91 -26.49
N PHE A 410 5.95 -7.53 -26.06
CA PHE A 410 5.79 -7.99 -24.67
C PHE A 410 6.90 -8.97 -24.25
N GLN A 411 7.26 -9.90 -25.13
CA GLN A 411 8.33 -10.87 -24.89
C GLN A 411 9.71 -10.21 -25.00
N GLU A 412 9.89 -9.24 -25.89
CA GLU A 412 11.15 -8.50 -26.02
C GLU A 412 11.47 -7.67 -24.77
N VAL A 413 10.47 -7.00 -24.18
CA VAL A 413 10.62 -6.25 -22.92
C VAL A 413 10.97 -7.20 -21.76
N ALA A 414 10.30 -8.36 -21.67
CA ALA A 414 10.63 -9.38 -20.68
C ALA A 414 12.05 -9.95 -20.88
N GLN A 415 12.46 -10.17 -22.13
CA GLN A 415 13.81 -10.63 -22.48
C GLN A 415 14.87 -9.59 -22.08
N ALA A 416 14.64 -8.30 -22.38
CA ALA A 416 15.57 -7.22 -22.02
C ALA A 416 15.82 -7.16 -20.50
N THR A 417 14.75 -7.32 -19.71
CA THR A 417 14.82 -7.42 -18.25
C THR A 417 15.64 -8.65 -17.82
N ALA A 418 15.34 -9.83 -18.36
CA ALA A 418 16.04 -11.07 -18.00
C ALA A 418 17.54 -11.03 -18.38
N ASP A 419 17.87 -10.51 -19.56
CA ASP A 419 19.25 -10.35 -20.01
C ASP A 419 20.01 -9.40 -19.08
N PHE A 420 19.38 -8.31 -18.66
CA PHE A 420 19.99 -7.37 -17.72
C PHE A 420 20.27 -8.02 -16.36
N VAL A 421 19.33 -8.80 -15.81
CA VAL A 421 19.52 -9.61 -14.59
C VAL A 421 20.72 -10.54 -14.75
N ASN A 422 20.74 -11.30 -15.84
CA ASN A 422 21.73 -12.35 -16.11
C ASN A 422 23.14 -11.80 -16.33
N GLU A 423 23.29 -10.76 -17.15
CA GLU A 423 24.58 -10.21 -17.54
C GLU A 423 25.24 -9.42 -16.40
N CYS A 424 24.44 -8.62 -15.68
CA CYS A 424 24.93 -7.80 -14.56
C CYS A 424 25.05 -8.59 -13.26
N GLY A 425 24.43 -9.78 -13.17
CA GLY A 425 24.57 -10.66 -12.02
C GLY A 425 23.69 -10.29 -10.83
N PHE A 426 22.49 -9.75 -11.05
CA PHE A 426 21.56 -9.41 -9.96
C PHE A 426 21.04 -10.64 -9.19
N ASP A 427 20.87 -10.49 -7.88
CA ASP A 427 20.37 -11.50 -6.92
C ASP A 427 18.89 -11.38 -6.62
N ALA A 428 18.29 -10.24 -6.92
CA ALA A 428 16.90 -9.94 -6.63
C ALA A 428 16.25 -9.09 -7.72
N ILE A 429 14.93 -9.21 -7.85
CA ILE A 429 14.10 -8.33 -8.66
C ILE A 429 12.87 -7.90 -7.85
N TYR A 430 12.63 -6.59 -7.79
CA TYR A 430 11.35 -6.04 -7.36
C TYR A 430 10.59 -5.60 -8.61
N PHE A 431 9.55 -6.33 -9.02
CA PHE A 431 8.69 -5.92 -10.14
C PHE A 431 7.78 -4.78 -9.68
N ASP A 432 8.30 -3.57 -9.77
CA ASP A 432 7.57 -2.35 -9.40
C ASP A 432 6.54 -2.01 -10.45
N ALA A 433 5.55 -1.20 -10.08
CA ALA A 433 4.44 -0.81 -10.96
C ALA A 433 3.63 -1.99 -11.56
N LEU A 434 3.86 -3.23 -11.11
CA LEU A 434 3.12 -4.41 -11.58
C LEU A 434 1.61 -4.28 -11.28
N ASP A 435 1.24 -3.51 -10.27
CA ASP A 435 -0.14 -3.09 -9.96
C ASP A 435 -0.83 -2.22 -11.03
N GLY A 436 -0.10 -1.82 -12.09
CA GLY A 436 -0.66 -1.27 -13.33
C GLY A 436 -1.11 -2.34 -14.34
N GLU A 437 -1.06 -3.63 -14.02
CA GLU A 437 -1.40 -4.73 -14.94
C GLU A 437 -2.85 -4.76 -15.44
N ASP A 438 -3.76 -4.01 -14.81
CA ASP A 438 -5.11 -3.76 -15.36
C ASP A 438 -5.06 -3.09 -16.74
N THR A 439 -3.94 -2.44 -17.07
CA THR A 439 -3.72 -1.87 -18.41
C THR A 439 -3.53 -2.91 -19.52
N LEU A 440 -3.04 -4.12 -19.22
CA LEU A 440 -2.74 -5.11 -20.26
C LEU A 440 -3.98 -5.79 -20.83
N GLY A 441 -4.98 -6.06 -19.99
CA GLY A 441 -6.18 -6.81 -20.40
C GLY A 441 -7.43 -6.50 -19.58
N GLY A 442 -7.45 -5.38 -18.85
CA GLY A 442 -8.49 -5.01 -17.90
C GLY A 442 -8.36 -5.73 -16.56
N ALA A 443 -9.05 -5.19 -15.55
CA ALA A 443 -9.03 -5.71 -14.17
C ALA A 443 -9.39 -7.21 -14.06
N GLU A 444 -10.23 -7.73 -14.98
CA GLU A 444 -10.64 -9.14 -14.98
C GLU A 444 -9.54 -10.12 -15.45
N ARG A 445 -8.50 -9.61 -16.12
CA ARG A 445 -7.38 -10.41 -16.66
C ARG A 445 -6.00 -9.98 -16.17
N SER A 446 -5.95 -9.00 -15.27
CA SER A 446 -4.77 -8.60 -14.49
C SER A 446 -3.96 -9.83 -14.04
N TRP A 447 -4.60 -10.73 -13.27
CA TRP A 447 -3.97 -11.94 -12.72
C TRP A 447 -3.24 -12.80 -13.76
N HIS A 448 -3.69 -12.80 -15.02
CA HIS A 448 -3.12 -13.58 -16.11
C HIS A 448 -1.94 -12.82 -16.76
N TYR A 449 -2.16 -11.59 -17.20
CA TYR A 449 -1.15 -10.87 -17.98
C TYR A 449 0.01 -10.36 -17.11
N GLY A 450 -0.27 -9.86 -15.91
CA GLY A 450 0.78 -9.39 -15.00
C GLY A 450 1.66 -10.53 -14.50
N SER A 451 1.07 -11.65 -14.08
CA SER A 451 1.85 -12.85 -13.74
C SER A 451 2.51 -13.49 -14.96
N GLY A 452 1.91 -13.38 -16.14
CA GLY A 452 2.50 -13.81 -17.41
C GLY A 452 3.81 -13.09 -17.71
N TYR A 453 3.86 -11.76 -17.51
CA TYR A 453 5.09 -10.99 -17.66
C TYR A 453 6.18 -11.50 -16.71
N VAL A 454 5.84 -11.66 -15.43
CA VAL A 454 6.77 -12.19 -14.41
C VAL A 454 7.28 -13.58 -14.81
N TYR A 455 6.40 -14.45 -15.30
CA TYR A 455 6.78 -15.80 -15.73
C TYR A 455 7.72 -15.76 -16.93
N GLU A 456 7.46 -14.90 -17.92
CA GLU A 456 8.35 -14.73 -19.08
C GLU A 456 9.76 -14.30 -18.64
N VAL A 457 9.89 -13.36 -17.71
CA VAL A 457 11.20 -12.94 -17.17
C VAL A 457 11.87 -14.10 -16.43
N LEU A 458 11.17 -14.72 -15.47
CA LEU A 458 11.76 -15.75 -14.60
C LEU A 458 12.19 -17.01 -15.36
N ASN A 459 11.45 -17.42 -16.39
CA ASN A 459 11.79 -18.57 -17.23
C ASN A 459 13.08 -18.35 -18.06
N ARG A 460 13.55 -17.10 -18.18
CA ARG A 460 14.77 -16.72 -18.92
C ARG A 460 15.96 -16.43 -18.01
N LEU A 461 15.81 -16.56 -16.69
CA LEU A 461 16.90 -16.35 -15.76
C LEU A 461 17.83 -17.57 -15.70
N ASN A 462 19.14 -17.32 -15.64
CA ASN A 462 20.16 -18.35 -15.53
C ASN A 462 20.29 -18.91 -14.09
N ARG A 463 19.69 -18.23 -13.11
CA ARG A 463 19.69 -18.61 -11.69
C ARG A 463 18.43 -18.10 -10.97
N PRO A 464 18.00 -18.75 -9.87
CA PRO A 464 16.97 -18.18 -9.00
C PRO A 464 17.43 -16.85 -8.38
N VAL A 465 16.48 -15.92 -8.25
CA VAL A 465 16.63 -14.63 -7.59
C VAL A 465 15.55 -14.44 -6.54
N ILE A 466 15.77 -13.54 -5.59
CA ILE A 466 14.72 -13.09 -4.65
C ILE A 466 13.71 -12.26 -5.44
N VAL A 467 12.42 -12.49 -5.23
CA VAL A 467 11.35 -11.80 -5.97
C VAL A 467 10.38 -11.10 -5.04
N GLU A 468 10.18 -9.80 -5.27
CA GLU A 468 9.11 -8.97 -4.71
C GLU A 468 8.40 -8.21 -5.84
N MET A 469 7.23 -7.61 -5.57
CA MET A 469 6.42 -6.90 -6.57
C MET A 469 5.24 -6.14 -5.92
N SER A 470 4.68 -5.15 -6.62
CA SER A 470 3.65 -4.21 -6.09
C SER A 470 2.19 -4.71 -6.11
N THR A 471 1.92 -5.94 -6.56
CA THR A 471 0.57 -6.56 -6.54
C THR A 471 0.61 -8.03 -6.14
N PHE A 472 -0.53 -8.64 -5.81
CA PHE A 472 -0.56 -10.02 -5.34
C PHE A 472 -1.75 -10.84 -5.81
N TYR A 473 -1.46 -11.85 -6.63
CA TYR A 473 -2.39 -12.88 -7.08
C TYR A 473 -1.86 -14.27 -6.72
N HIS A 474 -2.75 -15.25 -6.77
CA HIS A 474 -2.41 -16.66 -6.63
C HIS A 474 -1.21 -17.09 -7.47
N HIS A 475 -1.15 -16.63 -8.73
CA HIS A 475 -0.10 -17.00 -9.70
C HIS A 475 1.26 -16.37 -9.39
N LEU A 476 1.30 -15.31 -8.59
CA LEU A 476 2.54 -14.67 -8.17
C LEU A 476 3.13 -15.32 -6.91
N TRP A 477 2.31 -16.04 -6.14
CA TRP A 477 2.76 -16.70 -4.91
C TRP A 477 3.91 -17.71 -5.11
N PRO A 478 3.89 -18.63 -6.10
CA PRO A 478 4.96 -19.63 -6.26
C PRO A 478 6.36 -19.05 -6.47
N VAL A 479 6.44 -17.82 -6.99
CA VAL A 479 7.70 -17.18 -7.36
C VAL A 479 8.16 -16.12 -6.36
N ARG A 480 7.23 -15.59 -5.56
CA ARG A 480 7.46 -14.50 -4.61
C ARG A 480 8.22 -14.99 -3.38
N SER A 481 9.25 -14.24 -2.98
CA SER A 481 10.11 -14.57 -1.84
C SER A 481 9.65 -13.95 -0.53
N ARG A 482 9.11 -12.73 -0.59
CA ARG A 482 8.56 -12.00 0.54
C ARG A 482 7.55 -10.96 0.06
N LEU A 483 6.83 -10.35 0.99
CA LEU A 483 5.82 -9.34 0.66
C LEU A 483 5.54 -8.36 1.77
N GLY A 484 4.78 -7.33 1.41
CA GLY A 484 4.27 -6.35 2.34
C GLY A 484 5.09 -5.07 2.39
N ALA A 485 6.03 -4.80 1.48
CA ALA A 485 6.78 -3.54 1.55
C ALA A 485 5.88 -2.32 1.26
N TRP A 486 5.33 -1.68 2.30
CA TRP A 486 4.61 -0.40 2.22
C TRP A 486 5.58 0.78 2.12
N ASP A 487 5.19 1.85 1.44
CA ASP A 487 5.92 3.11 1.51
C ASP A 487 6.00 3.67 2.93
N HIS A 488 7.05 4.43 3.25
CA HIS A 488 7.19 5.09 4.56
C HIS A 488 5.99 5.99 4.92
N PRO A 489 5.60 6.10 6.20
CA PRO A 489 4.65 7.13 6.61
C PRO A 489 5.29 8.51 6.60
N ASN A 490 4.47 9.55 6.58
CA ASN A 490 4.88 10.94 6.81
C ASN A 490 4.57 11.41 8.24
N ARG A 491 3.75 10.68 9.00
CA ARG A 491 3.38 11.00 10.39
C ARG A 491 2.89 9.75 11.11
N CYS A 492 2.79 9.82 12.44
CA CYS A 492 2.26 8.74 13.26
C CYS A 492 3.01 7.41 13.05
N HIS A 493 4.34 7.49 12.94
CA HIS A 493 5.21 6.38 12.51
C HIS A 493 4.89 5.06 13.22
N LYS A 494 4.67 5.07 14.55
CA LYS A 494 4.41 3.85 15.35
C LYS A 494 3.05 3.21 15.07
N GLN A 495 2.00 4.01 14.88
CA GLN A 495 0.67 3.50 14.52
C GLN A 495 0.63 2.96 13.09
N PHE A 496 1.38 3.59 12.19
CA PHE A 496 1.58 3.04 10.85
C PHE A 496 2.30 1.69 10.90
N ILE A 497 3.37 1.57 11.71
CA ILE A 497 4.09 0.30 11.91
C ILE A 497 3.14 -0.79 12.44
N ASP A 498 2.28 -0.49 13.42
CA ASP A 498 1.33 -1.47 13.95
C ASP A 498 0.28 -1.88 12.91
N ALA A 499 -0.27 -0.91 12.17
CA ALA A 499 -1.19 -1.19 11.07
C ALA A 499 -0.54 -2.06 9.99
N HIS A 500 0.74 -1.81 9.73
CA HIS A 500 1.53 -2.56 8.76
C HIS A 500 1.82 -3.99 9.23
N VAL A 501 2.23 -4.17 10.49
CA VAL A 501 2.38 -5.51 11.11
C VAL A 501 1.07 -6.28 11.02
N ALA A 502 -0.06 -5.65 11.39
CA ALA A 502 -1.37 -6.26 11.33
C ALA A 502 -1.76 -6.68 9.90
N ALA A 503 -1.47 -5.84 8.90
CA ALA A 503 -1.70 -6.15 7.49
C ALA A 503 -0.83 -7.33 7.00
N ASN A 504 0.34 -7.55 7.61
CA ASN A 504 1.24 -8.65 7.29
C ASN A 504 0.88 -9.98 7.99
N LEU A 505 0.09 -9.99 9.07
CA LEU A 505 -0.26 -11.22 9.80
C LEU A 505 -0.86 -12.33 8.91
N PRO A 506 -1.76 -12.04 7.96
CA PRO A 506 -2.31 -13.07 7.07
C PRO A 506 -1.25 -13.76 6.18
N HIS A 507 -0.03 -13.22 6.07
CA HIS A 507 1.03 -13.80 5.26
C HIS A 507 1.59 -15.11 5.83
N GLU A 508 1.54 -15.28 7.16
CA GLU A 508 2.06 -16.46 7.86
C GLU A 508 1.40 -17.76 7.35
N ARG A 509 0.08 -17.74 7.13
CA ARG A 509 -0.68 -18.91 6.62
C ARG A 509 -0.34 -19.28 5.17
N MET A 510 0.33 -18.39 4.44
CA MET A 510 0.75 -18.57 3.05
C MET A 510 2.22 -18.98 2.94
N PHE A 511 2.92 -19.20 4.06
CA PHE A 511 4.33 -19.59 4.10
C PHE A 511 5.27 -18.59 3.40
N LEU A 512 4.95 -17.30 3.47
CA LEU A 512 5.80 -16.22 2.96
C LEU A 512 6.33 -15.34 4.10
N LEU A 513 7.54 -14.81 3.93
CA LEU A 513 8.11 -13.83 4.84
C LEU A 513 7.54 -12.43 4.59
N SER A 514 7.52 -11.62 5.63
CA SER A 514 7.13 -10.22 5.54
C SER A 514 8.34 -9.29 5.33
N ASN A 515 8.08 -8.16 4.67
CA ASN A 515 8.94 -6.99 4.64
C ASN A 515 8.18 -5.85 5.33
N LEU A 516 8.83 -5.13 6.24
CA LEU A 516 8.22 -4.04 6.99
C LEU A 516 8.43 -2.66 6.35
N GLY A 517 8.56 -2.59 5.02
CA GLY A 517 8.34 -1.37 4.25
C GLY A 517 9.59 -0.69 3.71
N TRP A 518 9.35 0.30 2.84
CA TRP A 518 10.28 1.19 2.18
C TRP A 518 10.45 2.49 2.99
N TRP A 519 11.07 2.36 4.15
CA TRP A 519 11.23 3.45 5.11
C TRP A 519 12.06 4.60 4.57
N ALA A 520 11.83 5.80 5.08
CA ALA A 520 12.67 6.95 4.81
C ALA A 520 13.06 7.57 6.16
N PHE A 521 14.31 8.03 6.27
CA PHE A 521 14.65 8.96 7.34
C PHE A 521 14.19 10.35 6.91
N VAL A 522 13.18 10.87 7.62
CA VAL A 522 12.51 12.12 7.27
C VAL A 522 12.98 13.23 8.20
N CYS A 523 13.48 14.33 7.62
CA CYS A 523 13.90 15.55 8.33
C CYS A 523 13.16 16.80 7.79
N SER A 524 11.87 16.63 7.46
CA SER A 524 11.03 17.67 6.86
C SER A 524 10.85 18.86 7.81
N GLY A 525 10.61 20.04 7.24
CA GLY A 525 10.19 21.23 7.99
C GLY A 525 8.73 21.60 7.74
N ALA A 526 7.93 20.72 7.13
CA ALA A 526 6.51 20.95 6.88
C ALA A 526 5.68 20.41 8.05
N PRO A 527 4.65 21.12 8.53
CA PRO A 527 3.84 20.66 9.67
C PRO A 527 3.01 19.40 9.38
N GLU A 528 2.81 19.03 8.12
CA GLU A 528 2.11 17.80 7.72
C GLU A 528 2.97 16.54 7.85
N VAL A 529 4.28 16.72 8.05
CA VAL A 529 5.29 15.66 8.02
C VAL A 529 6.10 15.68 9.32
N GLU A 530 6.04 14.60 10.08
CA GLU A 530 6.82 14.42 11.30
C GLU A 530 8.24 13.97 10.96
N ALA A 531 9.23 14.52 11.68
CA ALA A 531 10.59 14.03 11.59
C ALA A 531 10.71 12.62 12.19
N THR A 532 11.60 11.81 11.64
CA THR A 532 11.92 10.48 12.18
C THR A 532 12.99 10.62 13.26
N TYR A 533 12.72 10.08 14.45
CA TYR A 533 13.64 10.09 15.57
C TYR A 533 14.11 8.68 15.96
N PRO A 534 15.17 8.54 16.79
CA PRO A 534 15.67 7.23 17.19
C PRO A 534 14.61 6.29 17.75
N ASP A 535 13.65 6.78 18.52
CA ASP A 535 12.58 5.95 19.09
C ASP A 535 11.58 5.42 18.06
N ASP A 536 11.41 6.08 16.91
CA ASP A 536 10.61 5.54 15.81
C ASP A 536 11.33 4.36 15.15
N ILE A 537 12.66 4.45 15.00
CA ILE A 537 13.48 3.38 14.42
C ILE A 537 13.68 2.21 15.39
N GLU A 538 13.83 2.48 16.69
CA GLU A 538 13.82 1.43 17.73
C GLU A 538 12.48 0.66 17.69
N TYR A 539 11.35 1.37 17.55
CA TYR A 539 10.03 0.74 17.41
C TYR A 539 9.92 -0.14 16.16
N LEU A 540 10.29 0.41 15.00
CA LEU A 540 10.32 -0.33 13.73
C LEU A 540 11.16 -1.61 13.83
N CYS A 541 12.37 -1.50 14.37
CA CYS A 541 13.29 -2.62 14.47
C CYS A 541 12.83 -3.68 15.48
N ALA A 542 12.21 -3.27 16.59
CA ALA A 542 11.61 -4.20 17.54
C ALA A 542 10.48 -5.01 16.91
N LYS A 543 9.59 -4.36 16.13
CA LYS A 543 8.51 -5.06 15.41
C LYS A 543 9.04 -5.99 14.32
N ALA A 544 10.05 -5.53 13.57
CA ALA A 544 10.70 -6.35 12.55
C ALA A 544 11.40 -7.58 13.14
N LEU A 545 12.04 -7.44 14.31
CA LEU A 545 12.60 -8.58 15.04
C LEU A 545 11.52 -9.57 15.47
N ALA A 546 10.41 -9.07 16.04
CA ALA A 546 9.31 -9.91 16.51
C ALA A 546 8.62 -10.72 15.41
N LYS A 547 8.62 -10.20 14.18
CA LYS A 547 7.96 -10.82 13.02
C LYS A 547 8.91 -11.46 12.02
N ASP A 548 10.20 -11.51 12.33
CA ASP A 548 11.26 -11.93 11.42
C ASP A 548 11.17 -11.24 10.04
N SER A 549 10.80 -9.95 10.05
CA SER A 549 10.59 -9.17 8.83
C SER A 549 11.89 -8.56 8.33
N GLY A 550 12.12 -8.62 7.02
CA GLY A 550 13.12 -7.76 6.37
C GLY A 550 12.72 -6.29 6.46
N LEU A 551 13.69 -5.38 6.35
CA LEU A 551 13.45 -3.93 6.26
C LEU A 551 13.95 -3.40 4.93
N SER A 552 13.34 -2.30 4.45
CA SER A 552 13.87 -1.59 3.30
C SER A 552 13.94 -0.08 3.56
N LEU A 553 14.89 0.60 2.92
CA LEU A 553 15.11 2.04 3.13
C LEU A 553 15.29 2.79 1.80
N THR A 554 14.49 3.81 1.56
CA THR A 554 14.51 4.67 0.36
C THR A 554 15.35 5.93 0.53
N SER A 555 15.49 6.44 1.76
CA SER A 555 16.24 7.66 2.07
C SER A 555 17.24 7.43 3.20
N TYR A 556 18.52 7.68 2.90
CA TYR A 556 19.59 7.78 3.88
C TYR A 556 20.74 8.62 3.34
N GLU A 557 21.11 9.66 4.09
CA GLU A 557 22.16 10.62 3.73
C GLU A 557 23.27 10.55 4.78
N VAL A 558 24.40 9.94 4.43
CA VAL A 558 25.52 9.68 5.35
C VAL A 558 26.08 10.99 5.94
N GLY A 559 26.05 12.07 5.17
CA GLY A 559 26.50 13.39 5.63
C GLY A 559 25.60 14.06 6.67
N MET A 560 24.36 13.57 6.85
CA MET A 560 23.39 14.18 7.76
C MET A 560 23.49 13.56 9.16
N PRO A 561 23.77 14.35 10.23
CA PRO A 561 23.97 13.80 11.58
C PRO A 561 22.78 13.02 12.13
N LEU A 562 21.55 13.51 11.96
CA LEU A 562 20.35 12.79 12.42
C LEU A 562 20.24 11.42 11.73
N HIS A 563 20.41 11.38 10.41
CA HIS A 563 20.41 10.12 9.66
C HIS A 563 21.47 9.12 10.14
N ARG A 564 22.67 9.58 10.50
CA ARG A 564 23.70 8.69 11.09
C ARG A 564 23.26 8.10 12.42
N ARG A 565 22.64 8.90 13.29
CA ARG A 565 22.08 8.42 14.57
C ARG A 565 21.00 7.36 14.34
N LEU A 566 20.12 7.56 13.36
CA LEU A 566 19.07 6.60 13.00
C LEU A 566 19.66 5.31 12.39
N ALA A 567 20.67 5.45 11.52
CA ALA A 567 21.38 4.31 10.95
C ALA A 567 22.08 3.47 12.02
N ASP A 568 22.71 4.12 13.01
CA ASP A 568 23.35 3.42 14.13
C ASP A 568 22.36 2.62 14.98
N VAL A 569 21.13 3.13 15.20
CA VAL A 569 20.04 2.36 15.82
C VAL A 569 19.74 1.13 14.98
N MET A 570 19.47 1.34 13.69
CA MET A 570 19.09 0.26 12.76
C MET A 570 20.18 -0.82 12.69
N ARG A 571 21.45 -0.44 12.58
CA ARG A 571 22.61 -1.35 12.56
C ARG A 571 22.66 -2.24 13.79
N ARG A 572 22.50 -1.67 14.99
CA ARG A 572 22.53 -2.43 16.25
C ARG A 572 21.43 -3.47 16.29
N TRP A 573 20.21 -3.09 15.91
CA TRP A 573 19.08 -4.03 15.85
C TRP A 573 19.23 -5.09 14.76
N GLN A 574 19.72 -4.74 13.57
CA GLN A 574 19.97 -5.71 12.50
C GLN A 574 21.06 -6.70 12.91
N GLY A 575 22.10 -6.24 13.62
CA GLY A 575 23.09 -7.11 14.25
C GLY A 575 22.45 -8.06 15.27
N PHE A 576 21.66 -7.51 16.20
CA PHE A 576 20.96 -8.30 17.22
C PHE A 576 20.05 -9.37 16.61
N ARG A 577 19.26 -9.02 15.58
CA ARG A 577 18.36 -9.94 14.86
C ARG A 577 19.09 -11.14 14.25
N ARG A 578 20.35 -10.98 13.83
CA ARG A 578 21.13 -12.07 13.21
C ARG A 578 21.80 -13.01 14.22
N GLU A 579 22.20 -12.46 15.36
CA GLU A 579 23.09 -13.16 16.31
C GLU A 579 22.36 -13.71 17.53
N HIS A 580 21.17 -13.19 17.84
CA HIS A 580 20.47 -13.46 19.10
C HIS A 580 19.06 -14.00 18.91
N GLY A 581 18.65 -14.90 19.81
CA GLY A 581 17.27 -15.29 20.00
C GLY A 581 16.75 -14.74 21.33
N LEU A 582 15.49 -14.33 21.35
CA LEU A 582 14.76 -13.98 22.57
C LEU A 582 13.90 -15.16 23.03
N SER A 583 13.44 -15.12 24.29
CA SER A 583 12.39 -16.03 24.75
C SER A 583 11.10 -15.83 23.93
N PRO A 584 10.24 -16.85 23.77
CA PRO A 584 8.93 -16.70 23.14
C PRO A 584 8.09 -15.59 23.78
N GLU A 585 8.19 -15.43 25.10
CA GLU A 585 7.52 -14.38 25.88
C GLU A 585 8.04 -12.98 25.51
N ALA A 586 9.36 -12.82 25.35
CA ALA A 586 9.94 -11.55 24.90
C ALA A 586 9.54 -11.25 23.44
N PHE A 587 9.53 -12.24 22.54
CA PHE A 587 9.01 -12.03 21.18
C PHE A 587 7.54 -11.60 21.17
N ALA A 588 6.71 -12.21 22.03
CA ALA A 588 5.31 -11.80 22.18
C ALA A 588 5.19 -10.35 22.70
N ALA A 589 6.02 -9.96 23.67
CA ALA A 589 6.05 -8.60 24.19
C ALA A 589 6.46 -7.59 23.10
N LEU A 590 7.48 -7.90 22.28
CA LEU A 590 7.90 -7.04 21.18
C LEU A 590 6.81 -6.92 20.10
N ALA A 591 6.01 -7.97 19.88
CA ALA A 591 4.93 -7.97 18.90
C ALA A 591 3.69 -7.14 19.32
N GLU A 592 3.54 -6.80 20.61
CA GLU A 592 2.35 -6.12 21.12
C GLU A 592 2.22 -4.69 20.55
N PRO A 593 1.09 -4.32 19.90
CA PRO A 593 0.88 -2.97 19.39
C PRO A 593 1.03 -1.90 20.49
N GLY A 594 1.62 -0.76 20.15
CA GLY A 594 1.97 0.32 21.08
C GLY A 594 3.12 0.03 22.06
N ALA A 595 3.56 -1.22 22.22
CA ALA A 595 4.67 -1.54 23.13
C ALA A 595 6.01 -1.08 22.56
N GLU A 596 6.69 -0.17 23.27
CA GLU A 596 7.96 0.42 22.88
C GLU A 596 9.16 -0.26 23.55
N PHE A 597 10.29 -0.32 22.85
CA PHE A 597 11.51 -0.94 23.34
C PHE A 597 12.75 -0.13 22.94
N THR A 598 13.83 -0.30 23.68
CA THR A 598 15.16 0.17 23.29
C THR A 598 16.19 -0.94 23.45
N LEU A 599 17.10 -1.05 22.48
CA LEU A 599 18.26 -1.94 22.56
C LEU A 599 19.43 -1.20 23.22
N ARG A 600 20.04 -1.79 24.24
CA ARG A 600 21.25 -1.27 24.90
C ARG A 600 22.40 -2.25 24.71
N GLY A 601 23.62 -1.74 24.63
CA GLY A 601 24.81 -2.55 24.35
C GLY A 601 24.95 -2.96 22.88
N GLU A 602 25.94 -3.82 22.60
CA GLU A 602 26.22 -4.38 21.27
C GLU A 602 26.74 -5.83 21.39
N GLY A 603 26.51 -6.63 20.35
CA GLY A 603 26.93 -8.03 20.28
C GLY A 603 26.42 -8.83 21.48
N ALA A 604 27.29 -9.63 22.08
CA ALA A 604 26.96 -10.54 23.19
C ALA A 604 26.37 -9.85 24.45
N GLU A 605 26.62 -8.57 24.65
CA GLU A 605 26.16 -7.80 25.81
C GLU A 605 24.85 -7.02 25.53
N ALA A 606 24.27 -7.20 24.34
CA ALA A 606 23.09 -6.47 23.93
C ALA A 606 21.84 -6.96 24.68
N THR A 607 21.08 -6.03 25.27
CA THR A 607 19.84 -6.31 26.02
C THR A 607 18.70 -5.42 25.55
N VAL A 608 17.50 -5.99 25.46
CA VAL A 608 16.28 -5.28 25.06
C VAL A 608 15.55 -4.81 26.31
N HIS A 609 15.14 -3.55 26.35
CA HIS A 609 14.43 -2.95 27.48
C HIS A 609 13.09 -2.36 27.04
N PRO A 610 12.00 -2.58 27.78
CA PRO A 610 10.73 -1.92 27.51
C PRO A 610 10.82 -0.43 27.86
N VAL A 611 10.08 0.39 27.12
CA VAL A 611 10.02 1.85 27.29
C VAL A 611 8.56 2.25 27.53
N ALA A 612 8.34 3.05 28.58
CA ALA A 612 7.07 3.75 28.78
C ALA A 612 7.27 5.21 28.41
N ALA A 613 6.41 5.74 27.55
CA ALA A 613 6.54 7.10 27.06
C ALA A 613 5.18 7.80 26.95
N THR A 614 5.21 9.13 27.12
CA THR A 614 4.08 10.01 26.84
C THR A 614 4.53 11.10 25.88
N THR A 615 3.66 11.47 24.94
CA THR A 615 3.91 12.54 23.95
C THR A 615 2.71 13.47 23.95
N ALA A 616 2.94 14.78 23.94
CA ALA A 616 1.87 15.78 23.82
C ALA A 616 2.34 17.01 23.03
N ARG A 617 1.38 17.71 22.42
CA ARG A 617 1.58 19.03 21.83
C ARG A 617 1.17 20.11 22.83
N VAL A 618 2.02 21.11 23.00
CA VAL A 618 1.76 22.34 23.74
C VAL A 618 1.48 23.43 22.71
N THR A 619 0.25 23.94 22.66
CA THR A 619 -0.22 24.82 21.57
C THR A 619 -0.50 26.27 21.98
N ASP A 620 -0.59 26.54 23.28
CA ASP A 620 -0.91 27.83 23.89
C ASP A 620 0.13 28.22 24.96
N GLY A 621 1.36 27.72 24.81
CA GLY A 621 2.48 28.00 25.70
C GLY A 621 2.50 27.22 27.01
N SER A 622 1.43 26.49 27.38
CA SER A 622 1.48 25.59 28.56
C SER A 622 0.52 24.42 28.46
N ALA A 623 0.89 23.25 28.97
CA ALA A 623 0.00 22.09 29.01
C ALA A 623 0.23 21.22 30.25
N GLU A 624 -0.81 20.52 30.67
CA GLU A 624 -0.72 19.42 31.63
C GLU A 624 -0.71 18.09 30.85
N ILE A 625 0.30 17.26 31.10
CA ILE A 625 0.52 16.00 30.39
C ILE A 625 0.44 14.86 31.39
N ALA A 626 -0.36 13.84 31.09
CA ALA A 626 -0.38 12.61 31.88
C ALA A 626 0.92 11.83 31.68
N LEU A 627 1.54 11.40 32.79
CA LEU A 627 2.73 10.56 32.80
C LEU A 627 2.44 9.28 33.59
N ALA A 628 2.66 8.14 32.95
CA ALA A 628 2.63 6.84 33.60
C ALA A 628 4.04 6.23 33.58
N ASN A 629 4.64 6.06 34.76
CA ASN A 629 5.89 5.32 34.93
C ASN A 629 5.59 3.98 35.62
N PRO A 630 5.53 2.86 34.87
CA PRO A 630 5.26 1.55 35.45
C PRO A 630 6.47 0.95 36.19
N TYR A 631 7.60 1.66 36.23
CA TYR A 631 8.86 1.21 36.82
C TYR A 631 9.21 2.01 38.09
N GLU A 632 10.38 1.74 38.66
CA GLU A 632 10.92 2.55 39.75
C GLU A 632 11.17 4.00 39.31
N ALA A 633 11.20 4.89 40.30
CA ALA A 633 11.45 6.31 40.07
C ALA A 633 12.86 6.51 39.47
N GLN A 634 12.95 7.16 38.31
CA GLN A 634 14.18 7.28 37.54
C GLN A 634 14.27 8.61 36.80
N ALA A 635 15.48 9.01 36.41
CA ALA A 635 15.68 10.14 35.51
C ALA A 635 15.16 9.77 34.11
N PRO A 636 14.24 10.55 33.52
CA PRO A 636 13.68 10.24 32.22
C PRO A 636 14.54 10.80 31.08
N PHE A 637 14.33 10.27 29.89
CA PHE A 637 14.68 10.95 28.65
C PHE A 637 13.57 11.92 28.25
N VAL A 638 13.92 13.15 27.86
CA VAL A 638 12.96 14.16 27.40
C VAL A 638 13.38 14.70 26.04
N ARG A 639 12.47 14.75 25.06
CA ARG A 639 12.64 15.46 23.80
C ARG A 639 11.62 16.59 23.68
N ILE A 640 12.08 17.77 23.25
CA ILE A 640 11.21 18.92 22.96
C ILE A 640 11.52 19.43 21.56
N GLU A 641 10.51 19.50 20.71
CA GLU A 641 10.59 19.96 19.32
C GLU A 641 9.77 21.24 19.17
N ALA A 642 10.37 22.32 18.66
CA ALA A 642 9.66 23.57 18.41
C ALA A 642 8.82 23.46 17.12
N LEU A 643 7.51 23.75 17.24
CA LEU A 643 6.54 23.62 16.15
C LEU A 643 6.31 24.95 15.43
N HIS A 644 5.60 24.91 14.30
CA HIS A 644 5.20 26.11 13.57
C HIS A 644 4.17 26.92 14.38
N GLY A 645 4.09 28.22 14.13
CA GLY A 645 2.98 29.06 14.56
C GLY A 645 2.11 29.46 13.37
N CYS A 646 1.05 30.19 13.66
CA CYS A 646 0.15 30.74 12.66
C CYS A 646 0.23 32.27 12.63
N ALA A 647 -0.11 32.88 11.49
CA ALA A 647 -0.39 34.30 11.45
C ALA A 647 -1.66 34.62 12.29
N PRO A 648 -1.79 35.87 12.80
CA PRO A 648 -2.99 36.28 13.53
C PRO A 648 -4.28 36.07 12.73
N TRP A 649 -5.39 35.89 13.43
CA TRP A 649 -6.70 35.65 12.84
C TRP A 649 -7.08 36.67 11.74
N ASP A 650 -6.72 37.93 11.94
CA ASP A 650 -7.05 39.06 11.06
C ASP A 650 -5.96 39.36 10.01
N ASP A 651 -4.97 38.48 9.81
CA ASP A 651 -3.89 38.70 8.84
C ASP A 651 -4.49 38.94 7.43
N PRO A 652 -4.09 40.02 6.73
CA PRO A 652 -4.66 40.40 5.44
C PRO A 652 -4.32 39.40 4.33
N ASN A 653 -3.32 38.55 4.52
CA ASN A 653 -2.95 37.49 3.57
C ASN A 653 -3.74 36.21 3.78
N GLY A 654 -4.61 36.13 4.80
CA GLY A 654 -5.48 34.98 5.03
C GLY A 654 -6.64 34.87 4.02
N VAL A 655 -7.00 33.65 3.64
CA VAL A 655 -8.09 33.36 2.70
C VAL A 655 -9.27 32.74 3.44
N THR A 656 -10.47 33.29 3.27
CA THR A 656 -11.68 32.74 3.87
C THR A 656 -12.15 31.50 3.12
N LEU A 657 -12.10 30.35 3.78
CA LEU A 657 -12.54 29.05 3.26
C LEU A 657 -14.00 28.76 3.56
N ILE A 658 -14.56 29.26 4.67
CA ILE A 658 -16.00 29.18 4.99
C ILE A 658 -16.44 30.55 5.46
N ASP A 659 -17.41 31.13 4.77
CA ASP A 659 -18.00 32.43 5.12
C ASP A 659 -19.33 32.21 5.86
N PRO A 660 -19.50 32.71 7.10
CA PRO A 660 -20.76 32.63 7.84
C PRO A 660 -21.97 33.22 7.10
N ALA A 661 -21.74 34.16 6.18
CA ALA A 661 -22.80 34.74 5.34
C ALA A 661 -23.27 33.79 4.22
N ASP A 662 -22.50 32.74 3.90
CA ASP A 662 -22.74 31.80 2.80
C ASP A 662 -22.76 30.34 3.28
N THR A 663 -23.51 30.08 4.36
CA THR A 663 -23.75 28.70 4.85
C THR A 663 -24.40 27.80 3.79
N GLY A 664 -25.09 28.39 2.80
CA GLY A 664 -25.66 27.66 1.67
C GLY A 664 -24.61 26.98 0.77
N ALA A 665 -23.35 27.39 0.83
CA ALA A 665 -22.25 26.72 0.12
C ALA A 665 -21.84 25.38 0.75
N LEU A 666 -22.25 25.11 1.99
CA LEU A 666 -22.07 23.82 2.68
C LEU A 666 -23.19 22.87 2.29
N THR A 667 -23.01 22.15 1.18
CA THR A 667 -24.11 21.50 0.45
C THR A 667 -24.13 19.97 0.53
N ALA A 668 -22.97 19.32 0.64
CA ALA A 668 -22.91 17.85 0.58
C ALA A 668 -22.96 17.24 1.98
N SER A 669 -24.10 16.63 2.32
CA SER A 669 -24.26 15.88 3.57
C SER A 669 -24.15 14.37 3.36
N GLU A 670 -23.12 13.79 3.97
CA GLU A 670 -23.10 12.37 4.31
C GLU A 670 -23.18 12.28 5.83
N ALA A 671 -23.91 11.30 6.35
CA ALA A 671 -24.02 11.07 7.78
C ALA A 671 -24.17 9.59 8.09
N ALA A 672 -23.75 9.21 9.30
CA ALA A 672 -24.06 7.91 9.85
C ALA A 672 -25.59 7.73 9.95
N PRO A 673 -26.11 6.50 9.84
CA PRO A 673 -27.52 6.23 10.07
C PRO A 673 -28.00 6.80 11.42
N GLY A 674 -29.09 7.57 11.40
CA GLY A 674 -29.67 8.22 12.58
C GLY A 674 -28.98 9.52 13.00
N VAL A 675 -28.04 10.06 12.21
CA VAL A 675 -27.37 11.34 12.50
C VAL A 675 -27.76 12.39 11.46
N THR A 676 -27.96 13.63 11.90
CA THR A 676 -28.18 14.78 11.02
C THR A 676 -27.27 15.94 11.41
N MET A 677 -26.88 16.75 10.42
CA MET A 677 -26.14 17.99 10.62
C MET A 677 -26.61 19.05 9.62
N THR A 678 -26.79 20.28 10.10
CA THR A 678 -27.14 21.44 9.28
C THR A 678 -26.30 22.65 9.66
N ALA A 679 -25.97 23.49 8.69
CA ALA A 679 -25.34 24.78 8.90
C ALA A 679 -26.36 25.92 8.69
N SER A 680 -26.39 26.89 9.60
CA SER A 680 -27.27 28.07 9.47
C SER A 680 -26.58 29.34 10.01
N PRO A 681 -26.88 30.54 9.47
CA PRO A 681 -26.31 31.78 10.02
C PRO A 681 -26.73 31.99 11.48
N ALA A 682 -25.83 32.50 12.32
CA ALA A 682 -26.11 32.80 13.72
C ALA A 682 -25.99 34.30 14.03
N SER A 683 -26.76 34.77 15.01
CA SER A 683 -26.76 36.18 15.42
C SER A 683 -25.64 36.53 16.41
N ASP A 684 -25.11 35.53 17.09
CA ASP A 684 -24.00 35.66 18.03
C ASP A 684 -22.72 36.06 17.29
N LEU A 685 -21.91 36.94 17.90
CA LEU A 685 -20.63 37.37 17.35
C LEU A 685 -19.48 36.76 18.15
N THR A 686 -18.34 36.59 17.51
CA THR A 686 -17.09 36.25 18.21
C THR A 686 -16.69 37.36 19.18
N PRO A 687 -15.73 37.11 20.11
CA PRO A 687 -15.20 38.16 20.98
C PRO A 687 -14.57 39.34 20.22
N THR A 688 -14.15 39.13 18.97
CA THR A 688 -13.61 40.15 18.06
C THR A 688 -14.68 40.86 17.23
N GLY A 689 -15.95 40.47 17.34
CA GLY A 689 -17.08 41.07 16.63
C GLY A 689 -17.35 40.47 15.24
N ASP A 690 -16.75 39.32 14.92
CA ASP A 690 -16.94 38.64 13.64
C ASP A 690 -18.26 37.85 13.61
N SER A 691 -18.87 37.76 12.43
CA SER A 691 -20.06 36.94 12.18
C SER A 691 -19.79 35.45 12.41
N THR A 692 -20.85 34.70 12.75
CA THR A 692 -20.76 33.27 13.04
C THR A 692 -21.90 32.50 12.36
N PHE A 693 -21.72 31.18 12.25
CA PHE A 693 -22.76 30.25 11.84
C PHE A 693 -22.87 29.12 12.86
N ALA A 694 -24.05 28.53 12.97
CA ALA A 694 -24.32 27.38 13.82
C ALA A 694 -24.21 26.08 13.01
N LEU A 695 -23.49 25.11 13.58
CA LEU A 695 -23.58 23.70 13.23
C LEU A 695 -24.54 23.04 14.21
N GLU A 696 -25.74 22.71 13.75
CA GLU A 696 -26.75 22.01 14.53
C GLU A 696 -26.75 20.54 14.16
N MET A 697 -26.56 19.68 15.16
CA MET A 697 -26.44 18.25 14.96
C MET A 697 -27.36 17.49 15.89
N ALA A 698 -27.89 16.36 15.43
CA ALA A 698 -28.71 15.47 16.22
C ALA A 698 -28.36 14.01 15.92
N SER A 699 -28.34 13.19 16.97
CA SER A 699 -28.12 11.74 16.86
C SER A 699 -29.29 11.01 17.52
N GLU A 700 -29.87 10.04 16.83
CA GLU A 700 -30.83 9.07 17.38
C GLU A 700 -30.14 7.79 17.87
N ARG A 701 -28.80 7.74 17.78
CA ARG A 701 -28.00 6.57 18.16
C ARG A 701 -27.84 6.49 19.67
N GLU A 702 -27.79 5.26 20.19
CA GLU A 702 -27.50 4.99 21.61
C GLU A 702 -26.00 5.12 21.94
N GLU A 703 -25.14 5.13 20.93
CA GLU A 703 -23.68 5.22 21.07
C GLU A 703 -23.14 6.49 20.39
N ALA A 704 -22.22 7.18 21.08
CA ALA A 704 -21.48 8.31 20.54
C ALA A 704 -20.46 7.88 19.47
N PHE A 705 -19.91 6.67 19.58
CA PHE A 705 -18.94 6.14 18.64
C PHE A 705 -19.53 6.04 17.22
N GLY A 706 -18.82 6.60 16.25
CA GLY A 706 -19.24 6.61 14.84
C GLY A 706 -20.53 7.40 14.57
N SER A 707 -20.92 8.33 15.45
CA SER A 707 -22.06 9.23 15.25
C SER A 707 -21.68 10.45 14.39
N TRP A 708 -21.14 10.19 13.19
CA TRP A 708 -20.56 11.23 12.36
C TRP A 708 -21.54 11.86 11.37
N ALA A 709 -21.27 13.10 10.99
CA ALA A 709 -21.85 13.78 9.84
C ALA A 709 -20.81 14.68 9.16
N ARG A 710 -20.94 14.91 7.86
CA ARG A 710 -20.09 15.80 7.06
C ARG A 710 -20.93 16.86 6.36
N LEU A 711 -20.40 18.07 6.26
CA LEU A 711 -20.77 19.07 5.27
C LEU A 711 -19.55 19.43 4.43
N THR A 712 -19.74 19.68 3.13
CA THR A 712 -18.63 20.02 2.21
C THR A 712 -18.87 21.35 1.52
N ARG A 713 -17.82 22.16 1.42
CA ARG A 713 -17.74 23.27 0.47
C ARG A 713 -16.72 22.95 -0.61
N ALA A 714 -17.17 22.90 -1.86
CA ALA A 714 -16.32 22.70 -3.02
C ALA A 714 -15.77 24.04 -3.56
N PHE A 715 -14.61 23.98 -4.19
CA PHE A 715 -13.95 25.07 -4.89
C PHE A 715 -13.73 24.67 -6.34
N ASP A 716 -14.30 25.45 -7.26
CA ASP A 716 -14.09 25.30 -8.69
C ASP A 716 -13.85 26.68 -9.31
N PRO A 717 -12.63 26.97 -9.79
CA PRO A 717 -11.45 26.08 -9.81
C PRO A 717 -10.88 25.79 -8.40
N PRO A 718 -10.04 24.74 -8.23
CA PRO A 718 -9.32 24.50 -6.98
C PRO A 718 -8.50 25.72 -6.53
N LEU A 719 -8.43 25.93 -5.22
CA LEU A 719 -7.67 27.03 -4.60
C LEU A 719 -6.19 26.67 -4.44
N ASP A 720 -5.32 27.67 -4.62
CA ASP A 720 -3.92 27.60 -4.22
C ASP A 720 -3.74 28.18 -2.81
N LEU A 721 -3.45 27.29 -1.86
CA LEU A 721 -3.17 27.53 -0.46
C LEU A 721 -1.70 27.23 -0.08
N GLY A 722 -0.78 27.16 -1.05
CA GLY A 722 0.63 26.80 -0.82
C GLY A 722 1.30 27.61 0.30
N ASP A 723 1.00 28.91 0.37
CA ASP A 723 1.52 29.83 1.40
C ASP A 723 0.61 29.97 2.64
N ARG A 724 -0.45 29.16 2.77
CA ARG A 724 -1.55 29.34 3.75
C ARG A 724 -2.06 28.01 4.30
N GLN A 725 -1.16 27.22 4.88
CA GLN A 725 -1.45 25.83 5.27
C GLN A 725 -2.19 25.69 6.60
N ALA A 726 -2.11 26.68 7.49
CA ALA A 726 -2.79 26.66 8.79
C ALA A 726 -4.26 27.07 8.66
N LEU A 727 -5.10 26.58 9.59
CA LEU A 727 -6.49 27.02 9.73
C LEU A 727 -6.68 27.80 11.03
N GLY A 728 -7.35 28.94 10.94
CA GLY A 728 -7.80 29.74 12.08
C GLY A 728 -9.32 29.80 12.15
N LEU A 729 -9.88 29.67 13.35
CA LEU A 729 -11.31 29.82 13.62
C LEU A 729 -11.59 30.05 15.10
N TRP A 730 -12.69 30.73 15.40
CA TRP A 730 -13.32 30.75 16.72
C TRP A 730 -14.41 29.69 16.80
N VAL A 731 -14.46 29.01 17.93
CA VAL A 731 -15.50 28.03 18.26
C VAL A 731 -16.12 28.42 19.60
N TYR A 732 -17.45 28.48 19.64
CA TYR A 732 -18.20 28.53 20.88
C TYR A 732 -18.56 27.11 21.29
N GLY A 733 -17.97 26.64 22.38
CA GLY A 733 -18.24 25.32 22.91
C GLY A 733 -19.41 25.31 23.88
N ASP A 734 -20.14 24.20 23.89
CA ASP A 734 -21.23 23.91 24.83
C ASP A 734 -20.83 22.90 25.93
N GLY A 735 -19.56 22.44 25.91
CA GLY A 735 -19.00 21.51 26.89
C GLY A 735 -19.45 20.05 26.72
N GLN A 736 -20.15 19.68 25.64
CA GLN A 736 -20.71 18.34 25.48
C GLN A 736 -19.73 17.29 24.93
N GLY A 737 -18.56 17.71 24.46
CA GLY A 737 -17.44 16.82 24.10
C GLY A 737 -17.48 16.26 22.68
N GLU A 738 -18.37 16.73 21.81
CA GLU A 738 -18.35 16.38 20.40
C GLU A 738 -17.04 16.83 19.72
N LEU A 739 -16.74 16.20 18.60
CA LEU A 739 -15.51 16.40 17.85
C LEU A 739 -15.81 17.09 16.52
N LEU A 740 -15.33 18.32 16.35
CA LEU A 740 -15.29 19.00 15.05
C LEU A 740 -13.99 18.61 14.34
N ASN A 741 -14.05 18.30 13.04
CA ASN A 741 -12.90 17.95 12.21
C ASN A 741 -12.93 18.73 10.89
N LEU A 742 -11.87 19.47 10.60
CA LEU A 742 -11.71 20.22 9.35
C LEU A 742 -10.67 19.54 8.45
N GLN A 743 -11.09 19.15 7.25
CA GLN A 743 -10.22 18.49 6.27
C GLN A 743 -10.15 19.28 4.97
N LEU A 744 -8.92 19.56 4.51
CA LEU A 744 -8.68 20.08 3.17
C LEU A 744 -8.44 18.90 2.21
N ARG A 745 -9.01 18.96 1.00
CA ARG A 745 -8.85 17.91 -0.01
C ARG A 745 -8.35 18.45 -1.34
N SER A 746 -7.39 17.76 -1.93
CA SER A 746 -6.99 17.96 -3.33
C SER A 746 -7.85 17.11 -4.28
N PRO A 747 -7.82 17.39 -5.60
CA PRO A 747 -8.36 16.47 -6.60
C PRO A 747 -7.75 15.07 -6.49
N ASP A 748 -8.59 14.03 -6.61
CA ASP A 748 -8.18 12.63 -6.36
C ASP A 748 -7.14 12.10 -7.37
N HIS A 749 -7.01 12.72 -8.54
CA HIS A 749 -5.96 12.41 -9.53
C HIS A 749 -4.59 13.01 -9.17
N ILE A 750 -4.51 13.89 -8.16
CA ILE A 750 -3.26 14.44 -7.62
C ILE A 750 -2.86 13.67 -6.35
N THR A 751 -3.75 13.61 -5.36
CA THR A 751 -3.55 12.82 -4.13
C THR A 751 -4.89 12.46 -3.52
N ARG A 752 -4.94 11.31 -2.83
CA ARG A 752 -6.12 10.85 -2.07
C ARG A 752 -6.04 11.22 -0.59
N SER A 753 -5.19 12.17 -0.23
CA SER A 753 -4.92 12.58 1.15
C SER A 753 -6.16 12.97 1.93
N MET A 754 -6.12 12.64 3.23
CA MET A 754 -6.95 13.26 4.26
C MET A 754 -6.01 13.93 5.28
N ALA A 755 -6.36 15.13 5.75
CA ALA A 755 -5.61 15.84 6.77
C ALA A 755 -6.57 16.30 7.87
N GLU A 756 -6.73 15.45 8.87
CA GLU A 756 -7.59 15.64 10.04
C GLU A 756 -7.10 16.79 10.90
N ARG A 757 -8.00 17.70 11.28
CA ARG A 757 -7.71 18.76 12.26
C ARG A 757 -8.89 18.91 13.19
N TYR A 758 -8.70 18.48 14.42
CA TYR A 758 -9.71 18.22 15.42
C TYR A 758 -9.82 19.36 16.43
N VAL A 759 -11.06 19.71 16.76
CA VAL A 759 -11.42 20.50 17.95
C VAL A 759 -12.37 19.66 18.78
N THR A 760 -11.91 19.25 19.96
CA THR A 760 -12.79 18.64 20.98
C THR A 760 -13.56 19.75 21.67
N VAL A 761 -14.89 19.68 21.68
CA VAL A 761 -15.77 20.72 22.25
C VAL A 761 -16.10 20.40 23.71
N ASP A 762 -15.06 20.26 24.55
CA ASP A 762 -15.16 19.94 25.98
C ASP A 762 -15.13 21.17 26.90
N PHE A 763 -15.35 22.35 26.31
CA PHE A 763 -15.28 23.65 26.98
C PHE A 763 -16.54 24.45 26.74
N GLU A 764 -16.83 25.38 27.66
CA GLU A 764 -17.92 26.34 27.51
C GLU A 764 -17.39 27.71 27.07
N GLY A 765 -18.10 28.35 26.14
CA GLY A 765 -17.79 29.70 25.67
C GLY A 765 -16.84 29.76 24.49
N TRP A 766 -16.37 30.97 24.16
CA TRP A 766 -15.53 31.23 22.99
C TRP A 766 -14.07 30.84 23.22
N ARG A 767 -13.50 30.09 22.27
CA ARG A 767 -12.05 29.87 22.14
C ARG A 767 -11.61 30.04 20.69
N TYR A 768 -10.40 30.57 20.50
CA TYR A 768 -9.73 30.63 19.21
C TYR A 768 -8.83 29.41 19.04
N PHE A 769 -8.85 28.81 17.84
CA PHE A 769 -8.05 27.64 17.49
C PHE A 769 -7.13 27.94 16.31
N GLU A 770 -5.87 27.54 16.47
CA GLU A 770 -4.88 27.47 15.40
C GLU A 770 -4.62 26.00 15.08
N LEU A 771 -5.13 25.52 13.95
CA LEU A 771 -5.01 24.14 13.53
C LEU A 771 -3.97 24.03 12.42
N ILE A 772 -2.81 23.48 12.77
CA ILE A 772 -1.64 23.45 11.89
C ILE A 772 -1.31 22.01 11.49
N GLU A 773 -0.76 21.24 12.43
CA GLU A 773 -0.40 19.84 12.24
C GLU A 773 -1.66 18.94 12.16
N PRO A 774 -1.67 17.88 11.33
CA PRO A 774 -2.74 16.91 11.34
C PRO A 774 -2.83 16.10 12.64
N ASP A 775 -4.05 15.73 13.03
CA ASP A 775 -4.37 14.95 14.25
C ASP A 775 -4.57 13.46 13.95
N ALA A 776 -3.79 12.92 13.01
CA ALA A 776 -3.92 11.55 12.52
C ALA A 776 -3.71 10.50 13.63
N ASP A 777 -3.03 10.86 14.73
CA ASP A 777 -2.83 9.99 15.89
C ASP A 777 -4.13 9.60 16.58
N ARG A 778 -5.16 10.45 16.44
CA ARG A 778 -6.50 10.23 17.00
C ARG A 778 -7.48 9.64 15.99
N TRP A 779 -7.09 9.43 14.73
CA TRP A 779 -8.00 8.91 13.69
C TRP A 779 -8.49 7.48 14.02
N ALA A 780 -7.56 6.62 14.42
CA ALA A 780 -7.85 5.25 14.79
C ALA A 780 -8.77 5.23 16.02
N GLY A 781 -9.89 4.51 15.94
CA GLY A 781 -10.83 4.42 17.07
C GLY A 781 -11.87 5.55 17.16
N MET A 782 -12.01 6.38 16.12
CA MET A 782 -13.10 7.38 16.05
C MET A 782 -14.32 6.90 15.24
N GLY A 783 -14.24 5.73 14.61
CA GLY A 783 -15.36 5.17 13.82
C GLY A 783 -15.70 5.98 12.56
N TRP A 784 -14.71 6.68 11.99
CA TRP A 784 -14.86 7.43 10.74
C TRP A 784 -15.21 6.49 9.56
N PRO A 785 -16.01 6.94 8.59
CA PRO A 785 -16.39 6.15 7.41
C PRO A 785 -15.36 6.23 6.28
N TYR A 786 -14.23 6.90 6.51
CA TYR A 786 -13.23 7.22 5.51
C TYR A 786 -11.83 6.82 5.97
N GLY A 787 -10.95 6.71 4.99
CA GLY A 787 -9.52 6.48 5.20
C GLY A 787 -9.15 5.01 5.28
N HIS A 788 -7.97 4.71 4.76
CA HIS A 788 -7.22 3.49 5.07
C HIS A 788 -5.98 3.95 5.86
N PRO A 789 -5.51 3.20 6.89
CA PRO A 789 -4.39 3.62 7.73
C PRO A 789 -3.19 4.09 6.91
N TYR A 790 -2.89 3.39 5.82
CA TYR A 790 -1.86 3.79 4.86
C TYR A 790 -2.00 5.24 4.39
N TYR A 791 -3.15 5.64 3.83
CA TYR A 791 -3.34 7.01 3.31
C TYR A 791 -3.37 8.06 4.41
N ILE A 792 -3.90 7.73 5.59
CA ILE A 792 -4.01 8.65 6.74
C ILE A 792 -2.63 9.06 7.25
N TYR A 793 -1.69 8.12 7.29
CA TYR A 793 -0.34 8.34 7.81
C TYR A 793 0.67 8.71 6.72
N ARG A 794 0.42 8.36 5.45
CA ARG A 794 1.28 8.64 4.29
C ARG A 794 0.94 9.95 3.60
N GLU A 795 -0.31 10.16 3.20
CA GLU A 795 -0.65 11.18 2.21
C GLU A 795 -0.92 12.54 2.87
N TYR A 796 -0.69 13.65 2.18
CA TYR A 796 -1.11 14.97 2.65
C TYR A 796 -1.59 15.83 1.46
N PRO A 797 -2.47 16.83 1.69
CA PRO A 797 -3.01 17.64 0.62
C PRO A 797 -1.93 18.35 -0.18
N SER A 798 -2.09 18.37 -1.50
CA SER A 798 -1.34 19.30 -2.35
C SER A 798 -1.96 20.68 -2.21
N PHE A 799 -1.34 21.51 -1.36
CA PHE A 799 -1.86 22.85 -1.06
C PHE A 799 -1.93 23.77 -2.28
N GLY A 800 -1.19 23.49 -3.36
CA GLY A 800 -1.32 24.23 -4.62
C GLY A 800 -2.64 23.99 -5.36
N ALA A 801 -3.41 22.96 -4.99
CA ALA A 801 -4.70 22.63 -5.60
C ALA A 801 -5.64 21.99 -4.57
N ILE A 802 -6.40 22.82 -3.85
CA ILE A 802 -7.42 22.40 -2.89
C ILE A 802 -8.81 22.53 -3.53
N ARG A 803 -9.49 21.40 -3.71
CA ARG A 803 -10.83 21.33 -4.32
C ARG A 803 -11.97 21.46 -3.31
N SER A 804 -11.73 21.20 -2.04
CA SER A 804 -12.78 21.33 -1.02
C SER A 804 -12.22 21.49 0.40
N ILE A 805 -13.08 22.03 1.25
CA ILE A 805 -13.01 21.86 2.71
C ILE A 805 -14.21 21.05 3.18
N ASP A 806 -13.94 19.99 3.92
CA ASP A 806 -14.93 19.11 4.53
C ASP A 806 -14.98 19.44 6.04
N VAL A 807 -16.17 19.74 6.54
CA VAL A 807 -16.47 19.96 7.96
C VAL A 807 -17.18 18.72 8.48
N TRP A 808 -16.51 17.98 9.34
CA TRP A 808 -17.04 16.78 9.97
C TRP A 808 -17.36 17.05 11.43
N CYS A 809 -18.42 16.43 11.92
CA CYS A 809 -18.68 16.31 13.36
C CYS A 809 -18.86 14.84 13.72
N ASN A 810 -18.46 14.45 14.93
CA ASN A 810 -18.57 13.07 15.43
C ASN A 810 -18.62 13.06 16.97
N GLY A 811 -18.93 11.91 17.57
CA GLY A 811 -18.92 11.76 19.03
C GLY A 811 -20.08 12.47 19.73
N LEU A 812 -21.23 12.61 19.08
CA LEU A 812 -22.41 13.22 19.68
C LEU A 812 -22.87 12.45 20.93
N PRO A 813 -23.38 13.14 21.98
CA PRO A 813 -24.00 12.48 23.12
C PRO A 813 -25.13 11.51 22.69
N PRO A 814 -25.31 10.36 23.35
CA PRO A 814 -26.38 9.41 23.06
C PRO A 814 -27.77 10.06 23.04
N ALA A 815 -28.53 9.82 21.97
CA ALA A 815 -29.83 10.47 21.72
C ALA A 815 -29.80 12.01 21.85
N GLY A 816 -28.63 12.62 21.63
CA GLY A 816 -28.34 14.01 21.95
C GLY A 816 -28.46 14.97 20.79
N ARG A 817 -28.37 16.25 21.12
CA ARG A 817 -28.26 17.36 20.18
C ARG A 817 -27.10 18.27 20.62
N CYS A 818 -26.29 18.67 19.66
CA CYS A 818 -25.22 19.63 19.89
C CYS A 818 -25.43 20.85 18.99
N ARG A 819 -25.03 22.01 19.48
CA ARG A 819 -25.04 23.26 18.71
C ARG A 819 -23.72 23.98 18.93
N VAL A 820 -22.88 23.94 17.90
CA VAL A 820 -21.57 24.59 17.91
C VAL A 820 -21.66 25.87 17.09
N LEU A 821 -21.22 27.00 17.64
CA LEU A 821 -21.04 28.22 16.83
C LEU A 821 -19.61 28.29 16.33
N VAL A 822 -19.47 28.60 15.05
CA VAL A 822 -18.17 28.71 14.38
C VAL A 822 -18.09 30.06 13.67
N SER A 823 -16.94 30.73 13.75
CA SER A 823 -16.67 31.92 12.94
C SER A 823 -16.47 31.56 11.46
N ALA A 824 -16.03 32.53 10.65
CA ALA A 824 -15.36 32.16 9.40
C ALA A 824 -14.21 31.16 9.67
N VAL A 825 -13.97 30.25 8.74
CA VAL A 825 -12.76 29.41 8.73
C VAL A 825 -11.81 30.04 7.73
N ARG A 826 -10.60 30.42 8.16
CA ARG A 826 -9.57 30.99 7.26
C ARG A 826 -8.35 30.10 7.17
N ALA A 827 -7.83 30.00 5.95
CA ALA A 827 -6.48 29.55 5.66
C ALA A 827 -5.50 30.70 5.92
N LEU A 828 -4.47 30.46 6.73
CA LEU A 828 -3.56 31.47 7.25
C LEU A 828 -2.09 31.08 6.97
N PRO A 829 -1.21 32.08 6.73
CA PRO A 829 0.22 31.80 6.59
C PRO A 829 0.84 31.19 7.85
N LEU A 830 1.76 30.23 7.65
CA LEU A 830 2.61 29.74 8.73
C LEU A 830 3.59 30.82 9.18
N ARG A 831 3.93 30.79 10.48
CA ARG A 831 4.94 31.68 11.08
C ARG A 831 5.99 30.84 11.81
N PRO A 832 7.27 31.23 11.73
CA PRO A 832 8.26 30.65 12.62
C PRO A 832 7.96 31.07 14.06
N VAL A 833 8.09 30.12 14.98
CA VAL A 833 8.04 30.28 16.43
C VAL A 833 9.44 30.07 17.01
N ARG A 834 9.71 30.82 18.08
CA ARG A 834 10.92 30.71 18.89
C ARG A 834 10.54 30.38 20.33
N VAL A 835 11.01 29.24 20.81
CA VAL A 835 10.89 28.83 22.22
C VAL A 835 12.19 29.21 22.92
N GLU A 836 12.16 30.15 23.85
CA GLU A 836 13.34 30.68 24.54
C GLU A 836 13.70 29.92 25.81
N GLY A 837 12.80 29.08 26.31
CA GLY A 837 13.06 28.17 27.41
C GLY A 837 11.86 27.30 27.72
N VAL A 838 12.10 26.20 28.43
CA VAL A 838 11.06 25.27 28.83
C VAL A 838 11.15 24.97 30.32
N GLU A 839 9.98 24.89 30.94
CA GLU A 839 9.83 24.49 32.32
C GLU A 839 8.95 23.25 32.39
N ILE A 840 9.45 22.20 33.02
CA ILE A 840 8.72 20.97 33.32
C ILE A 840 8.64 20.84 34.83
N ALA A 841 7.44 20.63 35.37
CA ALA A 841 7.23 20.45 36.80
C ALA A 841 6.34 19.23 37.08
N SER A 842 6.69 18.46 38.11
CA SER A 842 5.86 17.37 38.65
C SER A 842 6.23 17.08 40.10
N GLY A 843 5.24 16.71 40.91
CA GLY A 843 5.48 16.30 42.31
C GLY A 843 6.21 17.33 43.18
N GLY A 844 6.11 18.63 42.88
CA GLY A 844 6.81 19.70 43.58
C GLY A 844 8.28 19.90 43.18
N GLN A 845 8.78 19.12 42.22
CA GLN A 845 10.08 19.33 41.57
C GLN A 845 9.92 20.11 40.26
N ARG A 846 10.96 20.83 39.87
CA ARG A 846 10.99 21.65 38.65
C ARG A 846 12.31 21.44 37.90
N LEU A 847 12.20 21.27 36.59
CA LEU A 847 13.28 21.29 35.62
C LEU A 847 13.10 22.52 34.74
N ALA A 848 14.08 23.41 34.74
CA ALA A 848 14.12 24.55 33.82
C ALA A 848 15.25 24.32 32.81
N LEU A 849 14.91 24.42 31.53
CA LEU A 849 15.81 24.31 30.39
C LEU A 849 15.90 25.68 29.74
N ASP A 850 17.05 26.34 29.90
CA ASP A 850 17.33 27.67 29.33
C ASP A 850 17.98 27.51 27.96
N ALA A 851 17.20 27.01 27.00
CA ALA A 851 17.62 26.71 25.64
C ALA A 851 16.66 27.39 24.65
N THR A 852 17.24 28.07 23.66
CA THR A 852 16.47 28.64 22.55
C THR A 852 16.33 27.62 21.43
N LEU A 853 15.09 27.33 21.05
CA LEU A 853 14.72 26.51 19.90
C LEU A 853 14.00 27.38 18.87
N GLU A 854 14.55 27.42 17.66
CA GLU A 854 13.86 27.91 16.47
C GLU A 854 12.92 26.82 15.92
N THR A 855 11.95 27.18 15.08
CA THR A 855 11.02 26.19 14.48
C THR A 855 11.76 25.04 13.79
N ASN A 856 11.28 23.80 14.00
CA ASN A 856 11.88 22.54 13.55
C ASN A 856 13.21 22.17 14.23
N SER A 857 13.72 22.97 15.18
CA SER A 857 14.82 22.55 16.05
C SER A 857 14.28 21.78 17.26
N PHE A 858 15.12 20.94 17.86
CA PHE A 858 14.73 20.13 19.01
C PHE A 858 15.85 20.06 20.05
N LEU A 859 15.49 19.74 21.29
CA LEU A 859 16.43 19.41 22.35
C LEU A 859 16.15 18.02 22.89
N GLU A 860 17.21 17.38 23.38
CA GLU A 860 17.14 16.10 24.10
C GLU A 860 17.85 16.23 25.44
N LEU A 861 17.18 15.80 26.51
CA LEU A 861 17.74 15.59 27.85
C LEU A 861 17.89 14.09 28.07
N THR A 862 19.10 13.63 28.36
CA THR A 862 19.37 12.23 28.69
C THR A 862 19.18 11.95 30.19
N PRO A 863 18.97 10.68 30.60
CA PRO A 863 18.90 10.30 32.02
C PRO A 863 20.13 10.71 32.84
N GLU A 864 21.29 10.89 32.21
CA GLU A 864 22.53 11.35 32.86
C GLU A 864 22.55 12.86 33.13
N GLY A 865 21.55 13.62 32.65
CA GLY A 865 21.43 15.06 32.87
C GLY A 865 22.04 15.93 31.78
N ALA A 866 22.52 15.34 30.69
CA ALA A 866 23.06 16.07 29.53
C ALA A 866 21.90 16.60 28.67
N VAL A 867 21.97 17.88 28.31
CA VAL A 867 21.00 18.53 27.42
C VAL A 867 21.71 18.95 26.15
N THR A 868 21.24 18.50 25.00
CA THR A 868 21.78 18.90 23.70
C THR A 868 20.67 19.47 22.83
N THR A 869 20.91 20.62 22.22
CA THR A 869 20.03 21.22 21.22
C THR A 869 20.54 20.89 19.82
N TYR A 870 19.61 20.68 18.90
CA TYR A 870 19.86 20.28 17.53
C TYR A 870 19.03 21.11 16.57
N ASP A 871 19.57 21.41 15.40
CA ASP A 871 18.72 21.80 14.28
C ASP A 871 17.97 20.59 13.71
N ARG A 872 17.10 20.83 12.72
CA ARG A 872 16.26 19.79 12.12
C ARG A 872 17.04 18.66 11.43
N TRP A 873 18.32 18.87 11.11
CA TRP A 873 19.18 17.87 10.47
C TRP A 873 20.03 17.10 11.49
N GLY A 874 19.90 17.42 12.78
CA GLY A 874 20.66 16.82 13.87
C GLY A 874 22.03 17.45 14.09
N ASN A 875 22.36 18.61 13.49
CA ASN A 875 23.59 19.31 13.86
C ASN A 875 23.43 19.89 15.27
N VAL A 876 24.45 19.72 16.09
CA VAL A 876 24.47 20.26 17.46
C VAL A 876 24.52 21.79 17.42
N LEU A 877 23.56 22.43 18.08
CA LEU A 877 23.49 23.88 18.28
C LEU A 877 24.09 24.31 19.62
N GLY A 878 24.01 23.45 20.63
CA GLY A 878 24.52 23.71 21.97
C GLY A 878 24.43 22.51 22.90
N GLU A 879 25.30 22.49 23.91
CA GLU A 879 25.31 21.50 24.99
C GLU A 879 25.22 22.22 26.33
N TYR A 880 24.38 21.71 27.21
CA TYR A 880 24.05 22.29 28.50
C TYR A 880 23.99 21.17 29.55
N ALA A 881 24.14 21.55 30.82
CA ALA A 881 23.80 20.68 31.94
C ALA A 881 22.42 21.07 32.46
N ALA A 882 21.58 20.09 32.79
CA ALA A 882 20.34 20.38 33.49
C ALA A 882 20.62 21.10 34.83
N LEU A 883 19.90 22.19 35.09
CA LEU A 883 20.10 23.04 36.28
C LEU A 883 19.72 22.34 37.60
N SER A 884 18.92 21.26 37.53
CA SER A 884 18.55 20.35 38.61
C SER A 884 18.01 19.03 38.05
N GLY A 885 18.22 17.92 38.76
CA GLY A 885 17.64 16.62 38.38
C GLY A 885 16.16 16.55 38.69
N TRP A 886 15.33 16.19 37.70
CA TRP A 886 13.95 15.76 37.89
C TRP A 886 13.88 14.24 37.75
N VAL A 887 13.15 13.59 38.65
CA VAL A 887 12.93 12.14 38.64
C VAL A 887 11.46 11.89 38.32
N ALA A 888 11.19 11.11 37.28
CA ALA A 888 9.84 10.66 36.99
C ALA A 888 9.37 9.75 38.14
N PRO A 889 8.33 10.14 38.91
CA PRO A 889 7.84 9.31 40.01
C PRO A 889 7.30 7.99 39.47
N SER A 890 7.35 6.94 40.28
CA SER A 890 6.68 5.66 39.95
C SER A 890 5.16 5.83 40.03
N GLY A 891 4.43 5.16 39.14
CA GLY A 891 2.97 5.24 39.02
C GLY A 891 2.49 6.36 38.10
N GLU A 892 1.23 6.75 38.27
CA GLU A 892 0.61 7.84 37.52
C GLU A 892 0.92 9.20 38.14
N SER A 893 1.19 10.20 37.31
CA SER A 893 1.43 11.58 37.71
C SER A 893 1.05 12.54 36.58
N THR A 894 1.01 13.84 36.90
CA THR A 894 0.79 14.91 35.93
C THR A 894 2.05 15.76 35.82
N LEU A 895 2.41 16.11 34.58
CA LEU A 895 3.51 16.99 34.21
C LEU A 895 2.94 18.33 33.77
N SER A 896 3.31 19.40 34.45
CA SER A 896 3.07 20.76 33.97
C SER A 896 4.22 21.16 33.07
N VAL A 897 3.94 21.54 31.82
CA VAL A 897 4.92 22.09 30.89
C VAL A 897 4.57 23.53 30.58
N ALA A 898 5.53 24.44 30.70
CA ALA A 898 5.41 25.83 30.29
C ALA A 898 6.56 26.23 29.36
N LEU A 899 6.21 26.85 28.24
CA LEU A 899 7.11 27.36 27.23
C LEU A 899 7.27 28.87 27.40
N LYS A 900 8.51 29.36 27.30
CA LYS A 900 8.82 30.79 27.25
C LYS A 900 9.10 31.20 25.81
N GLY A 901 8.64 32.38 25.42
CA GLY A 901 8.91 32.96 24.10
C GLY A 901 7.94 34.10 23.78
N GLU A 902 8.23 34.85 22.72
CA GLU A 902 7.28 35.83 22.19
C GLU A 902 6.10 35.13 21.50
N GLY A 903 4.89 35.70 21.64
CA GLY A 903 3.66 35.12 21.11
C GLY A 903 3.16 33.92 21.92
N SER A 904 2.43 33.01 21.27
CA SER A 904 2.00 31.72 21.83
C SER A 904 2.96 30.63 21.35
N PRO A 905 4.08 30.35 22.06
CA PRO A 905 5.03 29.34 21.63
C PRO A 905 4.39 27.95 21.60
N ARG A 906 4.82 27.14 20.62
CA ARG A 906 4.29 25.79 20.38
C ARG A 906 5.43 24.78 20.35
N ALA A 907 5.23 23.62 20.99
CA ALA A 907 6.21 22.54 20.99
C ALA A 907 5.56 21.16 21.10
N ARG A 908 6.22 20.13 20.57
CA ARG A 908 5.91 18.72 20.87
C ARG A 908 6.87 18.24 21.95
N VAL A 909 6.34 17.66 23.02
CA VAL A 909 7.09 17.18 24.17
C VAL A 909 6.92 15.68 24.28
N ARG A 910 8.03 14.96 24.43
CA ARG A 910 8.05 13.53 24.71
C ARG A 910 8.86 13.28 25.98
N VAL A 911 8.31 12.49 26.89
CA VAL A 911 8.99 12.02 28.10
C VAL A 911 8.95 10.51 28.13
N SER A 912 10.08 9.86 28.39
CA SER A 912 10.18 8.40 28.41
C SER A 912 11.07 7.88 29.53
N VAL A 913 10.74 6.69 30.02
CA VAL A 913 11.44 5.95 31.07
C VAL A 913 11.67 4.50 30.61
N THR A 914 12.74 3.86 31.10
CA THR A 914 13.13 2.52 30.64
C THR A 914 12.98 1.50 31.77
N GLY A 915 12.45 0.32 31.43
CA GLY A 915 12.30 -0.80 32.35
C GLY A 915 13.53 -1.72 32.44
N PRO A 916 13.47 -2.75 33.28
CA PRO A 916 14.51 -3.79 33.33
C PRO A 916 14.61 -4.54 31.99
N ALA A 917 15.77 -5.14 31.73
CA ALA A 917 15.96 -5.94 30.51
C ALA A 917 14.96 -7.10 30.44
N LEU A 918 14.51 -7.43 29.24
CA LEU A 918 13.78 -8.67 28.97
C LEU A 918 14.72 -9.87 29.10
N GLU A 919 14.19 -10.99 29.58
CA GLU A 919 14.89 -12.28 29.69
C GLU A 919 14.87 -13.11 28.40
#